data_AF-A0A661CBM1-F1
#
_entry.id   AF-A0A661CBM1-F1
#
_cell.length_a   1.000
_cell.length_b   1.000
_cell.length_c   1.000
_cell.angle_alpha   90.00
_cell.angle_beta   90.00
_cell.angle_gamma   90.00
#
_symmetry.space_group_name_H-M   'P 1'
#
loop_
_entity.id
_entity.type
_entity.pdbx_description
1 polymer ?
#
loop_
_entity_poly.entity_id
_entity_poly.type
_entity_poly.pdbx_seq_one_letter_code
_entity_poly.pdbx_strand_id
1 'polypeptide(L)'
;MALGRCPWLISPLWGFKTPLKLYKLPIFVFHAIGKRYINHNPRMNEGKKLYSLITIRHIRKEAVLSIRRIKTMRLKITLVFLAIVLIAAAIALYVPQSPLTRGYGEEYSVPRSENKASVQYDNKVALVIGNWKYPTKPLYNPKNDAHDIAQVLDALGFDVTQKNNLNRSDLDKAIVNFKNELKGSGVGFFYYAGHGLHVGDDNYMIPIDFEPQNLRDTGLTKRAATPVNWVMEVMKQAGSQINIVVIDACRAIPKPKTQQAHRFIGDTSEFEGLSKVNPPIGTIIGYAADVGGLAKDNETERNGLYTKYLLKHLNKPGLTIEKVFKNTATDVAMASVHKQVPWYHSSLMGEDFCLASCKTPEENRKVAEQARLVQEKEQLQRDNAELQAKLARLAQEKEAMQREQSRLQAEQERLARQRESTRISKVFRDRLADGSQGPEMVWIPAGTFRMGDLQGGGGSDEQPVHSVSVARFAMGRYEVTVGEFRRFVNATGYQTEAEKEGSCSVWVGDSSGKNWRNLGFSQNENHPVVCVSWNDATAYAEWLTQQTGKQYRLPTEAEWEYAARAGTTTSRYWGNNPDDACRYANVHDNTSKQENQGFSWTHHDCTDGYAQTAPVGRFQPNGFDLFDMLGNVWEWTCSEYQETYNGAENKCISQSGSLRALRGGAWGGKPRGVRSAGRSWGSHGYRSVTVGLRLARL
;
A
#
# COMPACT_ATOMS: atom_id res chain seq x y z
N MET A 1 -15.15 60.27 4.76
CA MET A 1 -13.73 60.58 4.54
C MET A 1 -13.08 59.40 3.81
N ALA A 2 -12.46 59.70 2.66
CA ALA A 2 -11.47 58.97 1.85
C ALA A 2 -11.58 57.43 1.74
N LEU A 3 -12.03 56.86 0.60
CA LEU A 3 -11.34 56.65 -0.71
C LEU A 3 -10.35 55.47 -0.74
N GLY A 4 -10.62 54.48 -1.60
CA GLY A 4 -9.66 53.41 -1.93
C GLY A 4 -10.13 52.22 -2.80
N ARG A 5 -10.71 52.48 -3.99
CA ARG A 5 -10.74 51.65 -5.24
C ARG A 5 -11.19 50.15 -5.26
N CYS A 6 -12.33 49.94 -5.93
CA CYS A 6 -12.86 48.83 -6.78
C CYS A 6 -11.87 48.11 -7.76
N PRO A 7 -12.25 47.03 -8.54
CA PRO A 7 -13.46 46.14 -8.51
C PRO A 7 -13.37 44.65 -9.05
N TRP A 8 -14.51 43.91 -8.95
CA TRP A 8 -15.03 42.71 -9.70
C TRP A 8 -14.42 41.30 -9.50
N LEU A 9 -15.19 40.29 -9.01
CA LEU A 9 -16.08 39.36 -9.75
C LEU A 9 -16.59 38.19 -8.87
N ILE A 10 -17.66 37.56 -9.36
CA ILE A 10 -18.63 36.69 -8.68
C ILE A 10 -18.32 35.18 -8.84
N SER A 11 -18.65 34.41 -7.80
CA SER A 11 -19.19 33.01 -7.78
C SER A 11 -18.34 31.78 -7.36
N PRO A 12 -19.02 30.74 -6.80
CA PRO A 12 -18.44 29.64 -6.00
C PRO A 12 -18.57 28.24 -6.67
N LEU A 13 -17.97 27.19 -6.06
CA LEU A 13 -18.62 25.91 -5.69
C LEU A 13 -17.67 24.69 -5.60
N TRP A 14 -18.11 23.78 -4.74
CA TRP A 14 -17.60 22.48 -4.30
C TRP A 14 -17.18 21.45 -5.36
N GLY A 15 -16.34 20.49 -4.92
CA GLY A 15 -15.96 19.29 -5.67
C GLY A 15 -16.92 18.11 -5.52
N PHE A 16 -16.62 16.99 -6.21
CA PHE A 16 -17.14 15.65 -5.88
C PHE A 16 -16.32 14.51 -6.51
N LYS A 17 -16.37 13.36 -5.81
CA LYS A 17 -15.85 12.01 -6.11
C LYS A 17 -16.38 11.42 -7.44
N THR A 18 -15.62 10.48 -8.01
CA THR A 18 -16.01 9.62 -9.15
C THR A 18 -17.04 8.54 -8.77
N PRO A 19 -17.81 7.99 -9.74
CA PRO A 19 -17.41 6.72 -10.35
C PRO A 19 -17.66 6.59 -11.87
N LEU A 20 -16.81 5.78 -12.51
CA LEU A 20 -16.96 5.26 -13.88
C LEU A 20 -18.20 4.34 -13.99
N LYS A 21 -19.17 4.69 -14.83
CA LYS A 21 -19.92 3.80 -15.74
C LYS A 21 -20.85 4.64 -16.62
N LEU A 22 -21.12 4.15 -17.84
CA LEU A 22 -21.95 4.71 -18.93
C LEU A 22 -21.27 5.74 -19.84
N TYR A 23 -20.76 5.31 -21.00
CA TYR A 23 -20.88 6.07 -22.26
C TYR A 23 -20.82 5.13 -23.47
N LYS A 24 -21.98 4.55 -23.82
CA LYS A 24 -22.31 4.21 -25.20
C LYS A 24 -23.58 4.97 -25.56
N LEU A 25 -23.41 6.25 -25.88
CA LEU A 25 -24.40 7.07 -26.57
C LEU A 25 -23.65 7.86 -27.65
N PRO A 26 -24.05 7.84 -28.92
CA PRO A 26 -23.33 8.55 -29.95
C PRO A 26 -23.57 10.05 -29.77
N ILE A 27 -22.49 10.81 -29.50
CA ILE A 27 -22.47 12.29 -29.46
C ILE A 27 -23.16 12.94 -30.69
N PHE A 28 -23.26 12.19 -31.79
CA PHE A 28 -23.99 12.57 -32.99
C PHE A 28 -25.50 12.78 -32.79
N VAL A 29 -26.15 12.04 -31.88
CA VAL A 29 -27.60 12.12 -31.65
C VAL A 29 -27.98 13.43 -30.94
N PHE A 30 -27.19 13.84 -29.94
CA PHE A 30 -27.40 15.13 -29.25
C PHE A 30 -27.13 16.34 -30.15
N HIS A 31 -26.19 16.24 -31.10
CA HIS A 31 -25.86 17.34 -32.01
C HIS A 31 -26.98 17.60 -33.04
N ALA A 32 -27.62 16.53 -33.54
CA ALA A 32 -28.69 16.64 -34.52
C ALA A 32 -29.98 17.20 -33.89
N ILE A 33 -30.34 16.73 -32.69
CA ILE A 33 -31.54 17.16 -31.96
C ILE A 33 -31.40 18.62 -31.50
N GLY A 34 -30.25 19.01 -30.94
CA GLY A 34 -30.00 20.36 -30.47
C GLY A 34 -30.04 21.42 -31.58
N LYS A 35 -29.48 21.12 -32.77
CA LYS A 35 -29.57 22.03 -33.93
C LYS A 35 -30.99 22.18 -34.47
N ARG A 36 -31.75 21.08 -34.50
CA ARG A 36 -33.16 21.08 -34.96
C ARG A 36 -34.04 21.92 -34.02
N TYR A 37 -33.82 21.80 -32.71
CA TYR A 37 -34.54 22.58 -31.69
C TYR A 37 -34.23 24.09 -31.75
N ILE A 38 -32.97 24.48 -31.96
CA ILE A 38 -32.57 25.90 -32.06
C ILE A 38 -33.12 26.56 -33.33
N ASN A 39 -33.18 25.82 -34.44
CA ASN A 39 -33.65 26.35 -35.73
C ASN A 39 -35.18 26.43 -35.85
N HIS A 40 -35.95 25.70 -35.02
CA HIS A 40 -37.41 25.64 -35.12
C HIS A 40 -38.14 26.28 -33.93
N ASN A 41 -37.44 26.98 -33.03
CA ASN A 41 -38.07 27.69 -31.91
C ASN A 41 -38.32 29.18 -32.27
N PRO A 42 -39.59 29.61 -32.48
CA PRO A 42 -39.93 30.96 -32.91
C PRO A 42 -39.78 32.02 -31.80
N ARG A 43 -39.57 31.61 -30.54
CA ARG A 43 -39.41 32.53 -29.39
C ARG A 43 -37.95 32.90 -29.07
N MET A 44 -36.98 32.37 -29.83
CA MET A 44 -35.55 32.65 -29.62
C MET A 44 -35.03 33.76 -30.54
N ASN A 45 -34.55 34.85 -29.95
CA ASN A 45 -33.90 35.97 -30.63
C ASN A 45 -32.49 35.59 -31.15
N GLU A 46 -32.10 36.19 -32.29
CA GLU A 46 -30.88 35.89 -33.09
C GLU A 46 -29.61 35.71 -32.24
N GLY A 47 -29.37 36.63 -31.28
CA GLY A 47 -28.20 36.56 -30.38
C GLY A 47 -28.14 35.29 -29.51
N LYS A 48 -29.29 34.77 -29.05
CA LYS A 48 -29.36 33.55 -28.24
C LYS A 48 -29.17 32.28 -29.09
N LYS A 49 -29.60 32.31 -30.35
CA LYS A 49 -29.33 31.22 -31.31
C LYS A 49 -27.83 31.11 -31.60
N LEU A 50 -27.17 32.25 -31.84
CA LEU A 50 -25.74 32.29 -32.12
C LEU A 50 -24.90 31.82 -30.92
N TYR A 51 -25.21 32.28 -29.71
CA TYR A 51 -24.52 31.84 -28.49
C TYR A 51 -24.66 30.33 -28.28
N SER A 52 -25.87 29.78 -28.40
CA SER A 52 -26.13 28.34 -28.23
C SER A 52 -25.41 27.47 -29.27
N LEU A 53 -25.33 27.93 -30.53
CA LEU A 53 -24.58 27.24 -31.58
C LEU A 53 -23.06 27.25 -31.35
N ILE A 54 -22.52 28.35 -30.80
CA ILE A 54 -21.11 28.47 -30.41
C ILE A 54 -20.81 27.53 -29.24
N THR A 55 -21.67 27.49 -28.22
CA THR A 55 -21.54 26.60 -27.07
C THR A 55 -21.56 25.13 -27.48
N ILE A 56 -22.47 24.72 -28.38
CA ILE A 56 -22.53 23.35 -28.92
C ILE A 56 -21.26 23.01 -29.71
N ARG A 57 -20.72 23.95 -30.49
CA ARG A 57 -19.44 23.76 -31.21
C ARG A 57 -18.26 23.60 -30.25
N HIS A 58 -18.24 24.35 -29.15
CA HIS A 58 -17.18 24.30 -28.15
C HIS A 58 -17.19 22.97 -27.38
N ILE A 59 -18.36 22.53 -26.91
CA ILE A 59 -18.56 21.23 -26.25
C ILE A 59 -18.13 20.07 -27.16
N ARG A 60 -18.41 20.15 -28.47
CA ARG A 60 -17.98 19.13 -29.44
C ARG A 60 -16.45 19.08 -29.59
N LYS A 61 -15.76 20.22 -29.59
CA LYS A 61 -14.29 20.28 -29.65
C LYS A 61 -13.66 19.66 -28.40
N GLU A 62 -14.14 20.04 -27.22
CA GLU A 62 -13.67 19.52 -25.93
C GLU A 62 -13.89 18.00 -25.80
N ALA A 63 -15.08 17.50 -26.18
CA ALA A 63 -15.38 16.07 -26.15
C ALA A 63 -14.48 15.24 -27.09
N VAL A 64 -14.19 15.75 -28.29
CA VAL A 64 -13.30 15.08 -29.26
C VAL A 64 -11.85 15.08 -28.77
N LEU A 65 -11.38 16.17 -28.15
CA LEU A 65 -10.05 16.26 -27.55
C LEU A 65 -9.90 15.30 -26.36
N SER A 66 -10.93 15.19 -25.52
CA SER A 66 -10.96 14.30 -24.36
C SER A 66 -10.95 12.81 -24.78
N ILE A 67 -11.72 12.43 -25.81
CA ILE A 67 -11.69 11.06 -26.37
C ILE A 67 -10.32 10.74 -26.98
N ARG A 68 -9.68 11.70 -27.68
CA ARG A 68 -8.31 11.51 -28.21
C ARG A 68 -7.30 11.29 -27.10
N ARG A 69 -7.38 12.05 -26.00
CA ARG A 69 -6.52 11.87 -24.80
C ARG A 69 -6.75 10.53 -24.11
N ILE A 70 -7.99 10.06 -24.01
CA ILE A 70 -8.30 8.73 -23.43
C ILE A 70 -7.77 7.60 -24.32
N LYS A 71 -7.87 7.72 -25.64
CA LYS A 71 -7.32 6.72 -26.58
C LYS A 71 -5.79 6.68 -26.53
N THR A 72 -5.11 7.83 -26.49
CA THR A 72 -3.64 7.87 -26.38
C THR A 72 -3.16 7.39 -25.01
N MET A 73 -3.89 7.66 -23.94
CA MET A 73 -3.58 7.14 -22.60
C MET A 73 -3.75 5.63 -22.53
N ARG A 74 -4.84 5.07 -23.09
CA ARG A 74 -5.03 3.61 -23.20
C ARG A 74 -3.92 2.95 -24.02
N LEU A 75 -3.55 3.51 -25.17
CA LEU A 75 -2.47 2.98 -26.00
C LEU A 75 -1.12 2.97 -25.27
N LYS A 76 -0.79 4.03 -24.51
CA LYS A 76 0.42 4.07 -23.68
C LYS A 76 0.40 3.04 -22.56
N ILE A 77 -0.73 2.86 -21.87
CA ILE A 77 -0.86 1.84 -20.81
C ILE A 77 -0.71 0.44 -21.40
N THR A 78 -1.33 0.16 -22.56
CA THR A 78 -1.19 -1.13 -23.24
C THR A 78 0.25 -1.38 -23.69
N LEU A 79 0.96 -0.38 -24.21
CA LEU A 79 2.37 -0.50 -24.61
C LEU A 79 3.30 -0.73 -23.42
N VAL A 80 3.07 -0.05 -22.28
CA VAL A 80 3.84 -0.29 -21.04
C VAL A 80 3.59 -1.71 -20.52
N PHE A 81 2.34 -2.18 -20.55
CA PHE A 81 2.01 -3.55 -20.15
C PHE A 81 2.66 -4.59 -21.07
N LEU A 82 2.67 -4.34 -22.38
CA LEU A 82 3.33 -5.22 -23.36
C LEU A 82 4.84 -5.26 -23.14
N ALA A 83 5.47 -4.10 -22.84
CA ALA A 83 6.89 -4.03 -22.53
C ALA A 83 7.23 -4.81 -21.24
N ILE A 84 6.41 -4.71 -20.20
CA ILE A 84 6.60 -5.47 -18.95
C ILE A 84 6.48 -6.98 -19.20
N VAL A 85 5.51 -7.42 -20.00
CA VAL A 85 5.34 -8.84 -20.35
C VAL A 85 6.52 -9.34 -21.19
N LEU A 86 7.03 -8.54 -22.14
CA LEU A 86 8.20 -8.90 -22.95
C LEU A 86 9.48 -8.96 -22.11
N ILE A 87 9.65 -8.07 -21.14
CA ILE A 87 10.79 -8.10 -20.19
C ILE A 87 10.68 -9.34 -19.28
N ALA A 88 9.48 -9.65 -18.78
CA ALA A 88 9.28 -10.86 -17.97
C ALA A 88 9.51 -12.15 -18.78
N ALA A 89 9.12 -12.19 -20.06
CA ALA A 89 9.38 -13.31 -20.95
C ALA A 89 10.87 -13.45 -21.30
N ALA A 90 11.58 -12.33 -21.50
CA ALA A 90 13.03 -12.33 -21.72
C ALA A 90 13.81 -12.81 -20.48
N ILE A 91 13.35 -12.45 -19.28
CA ILE A 91 13.90 -12.96 -18.01
C ILE A 91 13.63 -14.45 -17.86
N ALA A 92 12.44 -14.93 -18.21
CA ALA A 92 12.08 -16.36 -18.17
C ALA A 92 12.91 -17.21 -19.16
N LEU A 93 13.40 -16.63 -20.27
CA LEU A 93 14.30 -17.28 -21.23
C LEU A 93 15.78 -17.29 -20.80
N TYR A 94 16.15 -16.48 -19.81
CA TYR A 94 17.51 -16.41 -19.24
C TYR A 94 17.67 -17.21 -17.94
N VAL A 95 16.59 -17.82 -17.44
CA VAL A 95 16.66 -18.79 -16.34
C VAL A 95 16.84 -20.18 -16.94
N PRO A 96 18.02 -20.81 -16.83
CA PRO A 96 18.19 -22.17 -17.32
C PRO A 96 17.29 -23.10 -16.50
N GLN A 97 16.32 -23.74 -17.16
CA GLN A 97 15.59 -24.86 -16.58
C GLN A 97 16.55 -26.04 -16.48
N SER A 98 17.06 -26.30 -15.28
CA SER A 98 17.78 -27.53 -15.00
C SER A 98 16.75 -28.68 -14.87
N PRO A 99 16.98 -29.82 -15.53
CA PRO A 99 16.16 -31.00 -15.33
C PRO A 99 16.50 -31.64 -13.98
N LEU A 100 15.47 -32.02 -13.24
CA LEU A 100 15.57 -32.95 -12.12
C LEU A 100 16.04 -34.32 -12.66
N THR A 101 17.25 -34.76 -12.29
CA THR A 101 17.49 -36.11 -11.72
C THR A 101 18.96 -36.38 -11.38
N ARG A 102 19.11 -37.09 -10.25
CA ARG A 102 20.16 -38.03 -9.82
C ARG A 102 21.58 -37.51 -9.60
N GLY A 103 22.07 -37.86 -8.41
CA GLY A 103 23.31 -37.37 -7.85
C GLY A 103 24.56 -37.94 -8.50
N TYR A 104 25.62 -37.15 -8.34
CA TYR A 104 26.98 -37.60 -8.17
C TYR A 104 27.59 -36.67 -7.12
N GLY A 105 28.14 -37.26 -6.07
CA GLY A 105 29.01 -36.53 -5.17
C GLY A 105 30.28 -36.20 -5.92
N GLU A 106 30.64 -34.92 -5.92
CA GLU A 106 32.02 -34.49 -6.02
C GLU A 106 32.12 -33.17 -5.26
N GLU A 107 32.78 -33.28 -4.13
CA GLU A 107 33.14 -32.23 -3.21
C GLU A 107 34.10 -31.28 -3.96
N TYR A 108 33.57 -30.17 -4.48
CA TYR A 108 34.40 -29.11 -5.02
C TYR A 108 35.10 -28.42 -3.83
N SER A 109 36.26 -28.97 -3.48
CA SER A 109 37.20 -28.37 -2.55
C SER A 109 37.61 -26.99 -3.06
N VAL A 110 37.06 -25.95 -2.42
CA VAL A 110 37.63 -24.61 -2.47
C VAL A 110 39.11 -24.73 -2.07
N PRO A 111 40.08 -24.16 -2.81
CA PRO A 111 41.44 -24.16 -2.35
C PRO A 111 41.45 -23.38 -1.04
N ARG A 112 41.71 -24.11 0.06
CA ARG A 112 41.99 -23.53 1.35
C ARG A 112 43.23 -22.66 1.12
N SER A 113 43.05 -21.35 0.91
CA SER A 113 44.16 -20.43 1.02
C SER A 113 44.67 -20.66 2.42
N GLU A 114 45.84 -21.27 2.54
CA GLU A 114 46.59 -21.28 3.78
C GLU A 114 46.70 -19.82 4.19
N ASN A 115 45.85 -19.42 5.14
CA ASN A 115 46.13 -18.28 5.98
C ASN A 115 47.45 -18.66 6.65
N LYS A 116 48.57 -18.24 6.05
CA LYS A 116 49.82 -18.09 6.78
C LYS A 116 49.49 -17.14 7.91
N ALA A 117 49.19 -17.72 9.07
CA ALA A 117 49.04 -17.01 10.31
C ALA A 117 50.34 -16.25 10.51
N SER A 118 50.29 -14.93 10.33
CA SER A 118 51.37 -14.05 10.76
C SER A 118 51.68 -14.41 12.21
N VAL A 119 52.93 -14.79 12.50
CA VAL A 119 53.36 -15.16 13.85
C VAL A 119 52.96 -14.03 14.80
N GLN A 120 51.97 -14.29 15.66
CA GLN A 120 51.52 -13.34 16.64
C GLN A 120 52.42 -13.49 17.86
N TYR A 121 53.27 -12.48 18.11
CA TYR A 121 54.13 -12.46 19.29
C TYR A 121 53.28 -12.01 20.48
N ASP A 122 52.76 -12.98 21.24
CA ASP A 122 51.75 -12.73 22.29
C ASP A 122 52.30 -11.98 23.52
N ASN A 123 53.63 -11.88 23.67
CA ASN A 123 54.28 -11.20 24.80
C ASN A 123 55.32 -10.17 24.31
N LYS A 124 55.08 -8.87 24.58
CA LYS A 124 55.99 -7.76 24.24
C LYS A 124 56.32 -6.96 25.50
N VAL A 125 57.60 -6.71 25.79
CA VAL A 125 58.05 -6.02 27.01
C VAL A 125 59.05 -4.92 26.66
N ALA A 126 58.95 -3.75 27.30
CA ALA A 126 59.83 -2.63 27.04
C ALA A 126 60.42 -2.00 28.32
N LEU A 127 61.70 -1.63 28.27
CA LEU A 127 62.35 -0.76 29.27
C LEU A 127 62.74 0.55 28.60
N VAL A 128 62.20 1.66 29.12
CA VAL A 128 62.37 3.00 28.56
C VAL A 128 63.00 3.92 29.61
N ILE A 129 64.21 4.40 29.34
CA ILE A 129 65.01 5.19 30.30
C ILE A 129 65.27 6.59 29.74
N GLY A 130 64.96 7.62 30.54
CA GLY A 130 65.32 9.01 30.27
C GLY A 130 66.21 9.60 31.36
N ASN A 131 67.45 9.98 31.04
CA ASN A 131 68.36 10.68 31.94
C ASN A 131 68.58 12.11 31.45
N TRP A 132 68.23 13.10 32.26
CA TRP A 132 68.38 14.52 31.88
C TRP A 132 68.88 15.43 33.01
N LYS A 133 68.70 15.06 34.28
CA LYS A 133 69.12 15.85 35.45
C LYS A 133 70.58 15.61 35.85
N TYR A 134 71.50 15.81 34.92
CA TYR A 134 72.93 15.72 35.21
C TYR A 134 73.41 16.96 35.97
N PRO A 135 74.23 16.82 37.04
CA PRO A 135 74.71 17.97 37.81
C PRO A 135 75.50 19.01 37.01
N THR A 136 76.23 18.58 35.96
CA THR A 136 77.17 19.45 35.24
C THR A 136 76.74 19.81 33.82
N LYS A 137 75.90 19.00 33.17
CA LYS A 137 75.41 19.20 31.80
C LYS A 137 74.00 18.62 31.65
N PRO A 138 72.96 19.26 32.22
CA PRO A 138 71.60 18.75 32.08
C PRO A 138 71.15 18.75 30.61
N LEU A 139 70.24 17.83 30.27
CA LEU A 139 69.58 17.77 28.97
C LEU A 139 68.12 18.21 29.13
N TYR A 140 67.47 18.65 28.05
CA TYR A 140 66.10 19.15 28.10
C TYR A 140 65.07 18.09 27.71
N ASN A 141 65.31 17.35 26.62
CA ASN A 141 64.29 16.48 26.01
C ASN A 141 64.25 15.01 26.42
N PRO A 142 65.24 14.37 27.10
CA PRO A 142 65.13 12.95 27.44
C PRO A 142 63.92 12.60 28.31
N LYS A 143 63.38 13.56 29.08
CA LYS A 143 62.12 13.41 29.84
C LYS A 143 60.91 13.19 28.92
N ASN A 144 60.83 13.94 27.82
CA ASN A 144 59.73 13.91 26.87
C ASN A 144 59.91 12.73 25.92
N ASP A 145 61.15 12.48 25.50
CA ASP A 145 61.51 11.38 24.61
C ASP A 145 61.18 10.02 25.23
N ALA A 146 61.61 9.78 26.47
CA ALA A 146 61.27 8.56 27.20
C ALA A 146 59.76 8.43 27.43
N HIS A 147 59.06 9.54 27.73
CA HIS A 147 57.62 9.48 27.95
C HIS A 147 56.85 9.15 26.66
N ASP A 148 57.13 9.85 25.55
CA ASP A 148 56.39 9.68 24.31
C ASP A 148 56.68 8.32 23.66
N ILE A 149 57.91 7.80 23.78
CA ILE A 149 58.24 6.43 23.35
C ILE A 149 57.50 5.40 24.20
N ALA A 150 57.45 5.57 25.53
CA ALA A 150 56.70 4.67 26.39
C ALA A 150 55.21 4.62 26.03
N GLN A 151 54.59 5.78 25.75
CA GLN A 151 53.18 5.86 25.34
C GLN A 151 52.91 5.15 24.00
N VAL A 152 53.80 5.32 23.02
CA VAL A 152 53.62 4.64 21.72
C VAL A 152 53.82 3.14 21.84
N LEU A 153 54.78 2.69 22.65
CA LEU A 153 55.00 1.26 22.87
C LEU A 153 53.83 0.60 23.63
N ASP A 154 53.27 1.28 24.64
CA ASP A 154 52.06 0.82 25.34
C ASP A 154 50.87 0.67 24.37
N ALA A 155 50.64 1.67 23.51
CA ALA A 155 49.61 1.60 22.47
C ALA A 155 49.84 0.48 21.43
N LEU A 156 51.08 0.01 21.28
CA LEU A 156 51.48 -1.11 20.42
C LEU A 156 51.42 -2.47 21.14
N GLY A 157 50.96 -2.49 22.40
CA GLY A 157 50.77 -3.67 23.23
C GLY A 157 52.02 -4.15 23.94
N PHE A 158 53.01 -3.29 24.19
CA PHE A 158 54.14 -3.61 25.09
C PHE A 158 53.73 -3.38 26.54
N ASP A 159 54.19 -4.26 27.43
CA ASP A 159 54.27 -3.96 28.86
C ASP A 159 55.50 -3.07 29.12
N VAL A 160 55.28 -1.80 29.49
CA VAL A 160 56.33 -0.77 29.49
C VAL A 160 56.76 -0.37 30.90
N THR A 161 58.03 -0.66 31.23
CA THR A 161 58.70 -0.13 32.42
C THR A 161 59.45 1.16 32.06
N GLN A 162 58.92 2.32 32.47
CA GLN A 162 59.62 3.61 32.32
C GLN A 162 60.42 3.97 33.58
N LYS A 163 61.68 4.40 33.42
CA LYS A 163 62.56 4.88 34.50
C LYS A 163 63.23 6.19 34.13
N ASN A 164 63.49 7.06 35.11
CA ASN A 164 63.97 8.41 34.88
C ASN A 164 65.13 8.78 35.82
N ASN A 165 66.15 9.45 35.29
CA ASN A 165 67.31 9.99 36.03
C ASN A 165 67.99 8.97 36.94
N LEU A 166 68.37 7.83 36.37
CA LEU A 166 69.00 6.74 37.11
C LEU A 166 70.48 7.02 37.39
N ASN A 167 70.88 6.85 38.65
CA ASN A 167 72.29 6.73 39.03
C ASN A 167 72.85 5.38 38.57
N ARG A 168 74.15 5.15 38.73
CA ARG A 168 74.80 3.95 38.21
C ARG A 168 74.20 2.66 38.76
N SER A 169 73.97 2.59 40.07
CA SER A 169 73.41 1.40 40.72
C SER A 169 72.00 1.10 40.24
N ASP A 170 71.15 2.13 40.11
CA ASP A 170 69.75 1.95 39.74
C ASP A 170 69.57 1.69 38.25
N LEU A 171 70.47 2.20 37.40
CA LEU A 171 70.52 1.84 35.98
C LEU A 171 70.84 0.35 35.80
N ASP A 172 71.85 -0.14 36.54
CA ASP A 172 72.23 -1.55 36.47
C ASP A 172 71.11 -2.46 37.02
N LYS A 173 70.45 -2.07 38.12
CA LYS A 173 69.26 -2.80 38.63
C LYS A 173 68.11 -2.81 37.63
N ALA A 174 67.84 -1.69 36.96
CA ALA A 174 66.78 -1.61 35.97
C ALA A 174 67.02 -2.58 34.80
N ILE A 175 68.26 -2.66 34.31
CA ILE A 175 68.65 -3.60 33.25
C ILE A 175 68.50 -5.05 33.72
N VAL A 176 68.92 -5.36 34.94
CA VAL A 176 68.77 -6.72 35.51
C VAL A 176 67.30 -7.09 35.71
N ASN A 177 66.46 -6.15 36.17
CA ASN A 177 65.02 -6.40 36.33
C ASN A 177 64.34 -6.62 34.97
N PHE A 178 64.72 -5.85 33.96
CA PHE A 178 64.23 -6.03 32.61
C PHE A 178 64.52 -7.42 32.04
N LYS A 179 65.67 -8.04 32.39
CA LYS A 179 65.93 -9.46 32.08
C LYS A 179 64.82 -10.39 32.56
N ASN A 180 64.34 -10.16 33.78
CA ASN A 180 63.34 -11.02 34.41
C ASN A 180 61.96 -10.78 33.80
N GLU A 181 61.62 -9.52 33.50
CA GLU A 181 60.39 -9.13 32.80
C GLU A 181 60.37 -9.71 31.38
N LEU A 182 61.51 -9.76 30.70
CA LEU A 182 61.64 -10.33 29.35
C LEU A 182 61.54 -11.86 29.28
N LYS A 183 61.61 -12.58 30.41
CA LYS A 183 61.77 -14.03 30.40
C LYS A 183 60.52 -14.72 29.82
N GLY A 184 60.65 -15.33 28.65
CA GLY A 184 59.51 -15.90 27.91
C GLY A 184 58.70 -14.88 27.10
N SER A 185 59.19 -13.65 26.96
CA SER A 185 58.64 -12.66 26.02
C SER A 185 59.02 -12.99 24.57
N GLY A 186 58.14 -12.68 23.63
CA GLY A 186 58.42 -12.80 22.20
C GLY A 186 59.27 -11.62 21.68
N VAL A 187 59.04 -10.42 22.20
CA VAL A 187 59.71 -9.19 21.75
C VAL A 187 60.15 -8.33 22.93
N GLY A 188 61.43 -7.95 22.97
CA GLY A 188 61.99 -6.99 23.91
C GLY A 188 62.34 -5.66 23.27
N PHE A 189 61.99 -4.55 23.90
CA PHE A 189 62.33 -3.19 23.43
C PHE A 189 63.07 -2.40 24.52
N PHE A 190 64.33 -2.06 24.29
CA PHE A 190 65.11 -1.19 25.17
C PHE A 190 65.29 0.18 24.54
N TYR A 191 64.95 1.23 25.27
CA TYR A 191 65.16 2.61 24.85
C TYR A 191 65.92 3.39 25.92
N TYR A 192 66.96 4.13 25.52
CA TYR A 192 67.67 5.05 26.38
C TYR A 192 67.84 6.42 25.71
N ALA A 193 67.44 7.48 26.41
CA ALA A 193 67.74 8.85 26.07
C ALA A 193 68.59 9.51 27.17
N GLY A 194 69.71 10.13 26.80
CA GLY A 194 70.59 10.82 27.74
C GLY A 194 71.99 11.05 27.19
N HIS A 195 72.96 11.31 28.08
CA HIS A 195 74.37 11.35 27.67
C HIS A 195 74.88 9.94 27.35
N GLY A 196 75.77 9.87 26.36
CA GLY A 196 76.44 8.67 25.92
C GLY A 196 77.86 8.98 25.48
N LEU A 197 78.71 7.95 25.48
CA LEU A 197 80.09 8.04 25.02
C LEU A 197 80.53 6.73 24.37
N HIS A 198 81.64 6.82 23.64
CA HIS A 198 82.27 5.70 22.97
C HIS A 198 83.74 5.59 23.42
N VAL A 199 84.16 4.41 23.88
CA VAL A 199 85.54 4.14 24.35
C VAL A 199 85.98 2.77 23.86
N GLY A 200 87.06 2.74 23.05
CA GLY A 200 87.45 1.53 22.33
C GLY A 200 86.29 1.08 21.44
N ASP A 201 85.95 -0.20 21.47
CA ASP A 201 84.84 -0.75 20.67
C ASP A 201 83.45 -0.66 21.31
N ASP A 202 83.36 -0.14 22.53
CA ASP A 202 82.14 -0.16 23.32
C ASP A 202 81.42 1.19 23.33
N ASN A 203 80.09 1.15 23.39
CA ASN A 203 79.24 2.32 23.62
C ASN A 203 78.70 2.26 25.05
N TYR A 204 78.67 3.39 25.74
CA TYR A 204 78.27 3.49 27.14
C TYR A 204 77.16 4.52 27.33
N MET A 205 76.19 4.16 28.16
CA MET A 205 75.16 5.05 28.71
C MET A 205 75.69 5.72 29.98
N ILE A 206 75.42 7.01 30.14
CA ILE A 206 75.95 7.81 31.25
C ILE A 206 74.88 8.01 32.33
N PRO A 207 75.07 7.43 33.53
CA PRO A 207 74.20 7.67 34.69
C PRO A 207 74.28 9.11 35.20
N ILE A 208 73.26 9.57 35.94
CA ILE A 208 73.21 10.97 36.40
C ILE A 208 74.29 11.34 37.43
N ASP A 209 74.83 10.36 38.15
CA ASP A 209 75.93 10.50 39.12
C ASP A 209 77.31 10.35 38.48
N PHE A 210 77.40 10.30 37.16
CA PHE A 210 78.68 10.23 36.47
C PHE A 210 79.49 11.52 36.65
N GLU A 211 80.66 11.40 37.29
CA GLU A 211 81.51 12.54 37.57
C GLU A 211 82.43 12.90 36.40
N PRO A 212 82.59 14.19 36.02
CA PRO A 212 83.40 14.59 34.87
C PRO A 212 84.87 14.14 34.90
N GLN A 213 85.45 13.95 36.09
CA GLN A 213 86.82 13.44 36.28
C GLN A 213 86.99 12.04 35.69
N ASN A 214 85.93 11.23 35.64
CA ASN A 214 86.00 9.87 35.10
C ASN A 214 86.37 9.86 33.62
N LEU A 215 86.07 10.93 32.86
CA LEU A 215 86.45 11.07 31.44
C LEU A 215 87.97 11.18 31.19
N ARG A 216 88.76 11.41 32.24
CA ARG A 216 90.22 11.56 32.12
C ARG A 216 90.95 10.22 32.00
N ASP A 217 90.30 9.14 32.42
CA ASP A 217 90.87 7.79 32.43
C ASP A 217 89.85 6.80 31.86
N THR A 218 90.28 5.98 30.89
CA THR A 218 89.39 5.04 30.21
C THR A 218 88.88 3.94 31.14
N GLY A 219 89.68 3.49 32.11
CA GLY A 219 89.28 2.51 33.13
C GLY A 219 88.23 3.06 34.08
N LEU A 220 88.40 4.29 34.56
CA LEU A 220 87.39 4.99 35.38
C LEU A 220 86.11 5.27 34.60
N THR A 221 86.22 5.66 33.33
CA THR A 221 85.05 5.84 32.44
C THR A 221 84.26 4.53 32.32
N LYS A 222 84.93 3.41 32.01
CA LYS A 222 84.29 2.10 31.89
C LYS A 222 83.66 1.62 33.20
N ARG A 223 84.27 1.94 34.35
CA ARG A 223 83.73 1.60 35.68
C ARG A 223 82.49 2.44 36.03
N ALA A 224 82.48 3.71 35.66
CA ALA A 224 81.41 4.64 36.02
C ALA A 224 80.22 4.65 35.03
N ALA A 225 80.42 4.25 33.76
CA ALA A 225 79.38 4.26 32.72
C ALA A 225 78.88 2.86 32.33
N THR A 226 77.60 2.71 31.98
CA THR A 226 76.97 1.39 31.76
C THR A 226 77.10 0.97 30.29
N PRO A 227 77.74 -0.17 29.97
CA PRO A 227 77.94 -0.60 28.59
C PRO A 227 76.62 -1.01 27.90
N VAL A 228 76.38 -0.50 26.70
CA VAL A 228 75.22 -0.87 25.87
C VAL A 228 75.27 -2.35 25.47
N ASN A 229 76.47 -2.90 25.26
CA ASN A 229 76.67 -4.32 24.95
C ASN A 229 76.11 -5.26 26.03
N TRP A 230 76.13 -4.82 27.30
CA TRP A 230 75.56 -5.59 28.40
C TRP A 230 74.02 -5.66 28.32
N VAL A 231 73.35 -4.61 27.85
CA VAL A 231 71.89 -4.63 27.62
C VAL A 231 71.53 -5.70 26.60
N MET A 232 72.23 -5.75 25.46
CA MET A 232 71.97 -6.76 24.43
C MET A 232 72.26 -8.18 24.94
N GLU A 233 73.32 -8.37 25.72
CA GLU A 233 73.61 -9.67 26.32
C GLU A 233 72.55 -10.08 27.35
N VAL A 234 72.04 -9.14 28.14
CA VAL A 234 70.93 -9.36 29.07
C VAL A 234 69.66 -9.77 28.32
N MET A 235 69.31 -9.08 27.24
CA MET A 235 68.14 -9.39 26.42
C MET A 235 68.28 -10.77 25.74
N LYS A 236 69.47 -11.08 25.21
CA LYS A 236 69.80 -12.41 24.66
C LYS A 236 69.65 -13.51 25.71
N GLN A 237 70.16 -13.31 26.92
CA GLN A 237 70.04 -14.28 28.02
C GLN A 237 68.61 -14.46 28.52
N ALA A 238 67.72 -13.48 28.31
CA ALA A 238 66.30 -13.60 28.65
C ALA A 238 65.53 -14.53 27.69
N GLY A 239 66.09 -14.83 26.51
CA GLY A 239 65.52 -15.73 25.52
C GLY A 239 64.46 -15.09 24.59
N SER A 240 64.38 -13.76 24.54
CA SER A 240 63.48 -13.04 23.64
C SER A 240 63.83 -13.30 22.18
N GLN A 241 62.83 -13.56 21.33
CA GLN A 241 63.03 -13.89 19.91
C GLN A 241 63.46 -12.67 19.08
N ILE A 242 62.90 -11.50 19.40
CA ILE A 242 63.23 -10.23 18.77
C ILE A 242 63.64 -9.22 19.84
N ASN A 243 64.82 -8.63 19.69
CA ASN A 243 65.38 -7.62 20.59
C ASN A 243 65.60 -6.32 19.82
N ILE A 244 64.98 -5.24 20.27
CA ILE A 244 65.08 -3.91 19.67
C ILE A 244 65.75 -3.00 20.68
N VAL A 245 66.90 -2.44 20.32
CA VAL A 245 67.67 -1.54 21.20
C VAL A 245 67.80 -0.18 20.54
N VAL A 246 67.43 0.88 21.24
CA VAL A 246 67.47 2.25 20.74
C VAL A 246 68.26 3.13 21.71
N ILE A 247 69.34 3.72 21.22
CA ILE A 247 70.22 4.60 21.99
C ILE A 247 70.14 6.02 21.41
N ASP A 248 69.31 6.87 22.02
CA ASP A 248 69.21 8.30 21.72
C ASP A 248 70.20 9.10 22.58
N ALA A 249 71.48 8.95 22.24
CA ALA A 249 72.58 9.59 22.93
C ALA A 249 73.72 9.93 21.96
N CYS A 250 74.59 10.85 22.37
CA CYS A 250 75.83 11.13 21.64
C CYS A 250 76.76 9.90 21.66
N ARG A 251 77.61 9.76 20.64
CA ARG A 251 78.70 8.77 20.59
C ARG A 251 80.06 9.45 20.60
N ALA A 252 80.20 10.45 21.48
CA ALA A 252 81.40 11.25 21.58
C ALA A 252 82.57 10.41 22.14
N ILE A 253 83.78 10.64 21.59
CA ILE A 253 85.02 10.02 22.06
C ILE A 253 85.64 10.91 23.15
N PRO A 254 85.92 10.41 24.36
CA PRO A 254 86.60 11.20 25.41
C PRO A 254 87.98 11.67 24.94
N LYS A 255 88.25 12.98 25.05
CA LYS A 255 89.56 13.55 24.67
C LYS A 255 90.49 13.59 25.91
N PRO A 256 91.62 12.86 25.95
CA PRO A 256 92.62 13.03 27.01
C PRO A 256 93.33 14.39 26.84
N LYS A 257 93.43 15.17 27.92
CA LYS A 257 94.17 16.44 27.97
C LYS A 257 95.61 16.21 28.44
N THR A 258 96.44 15.45 27.72
CA THR A 258 97.92 15.47 27.86
C THR A 258 98.61 14.75 26.71
N GLN A 259 99.01 15.47 25.67
CA GLN A 259 100.39 15.55 25.13
C GLN A 259 100.38 16.33 23.81
N GLN A 260 101.22 17.37 23.76
CA GLN A 260 101.60 18.07 22.53
C GLN A 260 102.41 17.13 21.64
N ALA A 261 102.01 16.93 20.39
CA ALA A 261 102.88 16.44 19.32
C ALA A 261 102.24 16.69 17.94
N HIS A 262 102.77 17.72 17.26
CA HIS A 262 102.92 17.90 15.82
C HIS A 262 101.70 18.22 14.91
N ARG A 263 101.66 19.49 14.50
CA ARG A 263 101.25 19.92 13.16
C ARG A 263 102.17 19.24 12.13
N PHE A 264 101.61 18.63 11.07
CA PHE A 264 101.84 18.96 9.64
C PHE A 264 101.15 17.91 8.72
N ILE A 265 100.10 18.39 8.04
CA ILE A 265 99.63 18.11 6.67
C ILE A 265 100.14 16.84 5.97
N GLY A 266 99.21 15.96 5.56
CA GLY A 266 99.42 15.08 4.40
C GLY A 266 98.80 13.68 4.53
N ASP A 267 97.71 13.49 3.78
CA ASP A 267 97.35 12.24 3.11
C ASP A 267 96.80 11.04 3.92
N THR A 268 96.07 10.24 3.16
CA THR A 268 95.05 9.27 3.48
C THR A 268 95.45 8.07 4.35
N SER A 269 94.44 7.58 5.09
CA SER A 269 94.23 6.16 5.42
C SER A 269 95.32 5.44 6.21
N GLU A 270 95.24 5.51 7.53
CA GLU A 270 95.55 4.36 8.39
C GLU A 270 94.43 4.20 9.44
N PHE A 271 93.96 2.96 9.57
CA PHE A 271 92.70 2.53 10.14
C PHE A 271 92.56 2.75 11.66
N GLU A 272 91.44 3.35 12.08
CA GLU A 272 90.56 2.77 13.12
C GLU A 272 89.13 2.72 12.54
N GLY A 273 89.01 2.08 11.38
CA GLY A 273 87.73 1.60 10.89
C GLY A 273 87.44 0.24 11.52
N LEU A 274 86.34 0.17 12.29
CA LEU A 274 85.53 -0.98 12.72
C LEU A 274 85.25 -1.05 14.23
N SER A 275 84.53 -0.08 14.81
CA SER A 275 83.68 -0.42 15.97
C SER A 275 82.30 -0.87 15.49
N LYS A 276 82.30 -2.05 14.85
CA LYS A 276 81.08 -2.81 14.57
C LYS A 276 80.62 -3.44 15.87
N VAL A 277 79.62 -2.85 16.50
CA VAL A 277 78.80 -3.60 17.43
C VAL A 277 78.10 -4.68 16.60
N ASN A 278 78.49 -5.94 16.79
CA ASN A 278 77.80 -7.08 16.19
C ASN A 278 76.65 -7.48 17.13
N PRO A 279 75.41 -7.04 16.87
CA PRO A 279 74.29 -7.41 17.72
C PRO A 279 74.09 -8.94 17.69
N PRO A 280 73.69 -9.58 18.80
CA PRO A 280 73.35 -11.00 18.79
C PRO A 280 72.25 -11.32 17.76
N ILE A 281 72.20 -12.57 17.30
CA ILE A 281 71.10 -13.04 16.43
C ILE A 281 69.75 -12.71 17.08
N GLY A 282 68.81 -12.22 16.27
CA GLY A 282 67.51 -11.76 16.76
C GLY A 282 67.53 -10.36 17.35
N THR A 283 68.59 -9.56 17.14
CA THR A 283 68.68 -8.19 17.66
C THR A 283 68.83 -7.15 16.54
N ILE A 284 68.11 -6.04 16.67
CA ILE A 284 68.31 -4.80 15.91
C ILE A 284 68.63 -3.67 16.88
N ILE A 285 69.69 -2.92 16.59
CA ILE A 285 70.13 -1.78 17.40
C ILE A 285 70.22 -0.52 16.54
N GLY A 286 69.65 0.59 17.03
CA GLY A 286 69.73 1.90 16.41
C GLY A 286 70.38 2.94 17.33
N TYR A 287 71.24 3.77 16.75
CA TYR A 287 71.91 4.89 17.39
C TYR A 287 71.45 6.20 16.76
N ALA A 288 71.21 7.22 17.59
CA ALA A 288 70.80 8.55 17.12
C ALA A 288 71.88 9.30 16.34
N ALA A 289 73.15 8.91 16.44
CA ALA A 289 74.27 9.50 15.71
C ALA A 289 75.34 8.42 15.37
N ASP A 290 76.17 8.72 14.37
CA ASP A 290 77.33 7.90 13.98
C ASP A 290 78.47 7.97 15.03
N VAL A 291 79.48 7.11 14.91
CA VAL A 291 80.68 7.10 15.77
C VAL A 291 81.33 8.49 15.76
N GLY A 292 81.60 9.06 16.95
CA GLY A 292 82.13 10.41 17.09
C GLY A 292 81.12 11.54 16.85
N GLY A 293 79.90 11.21 16.43
CA GLY A 293 78.82 12.16 16.15
C GLY A 293 78.05 12.63 17.39
N LEU A 294 77.42 13.80 17.25
CA LEU A 294 76.54 14.41 18.26
C LEU A 294 75.07 14.12 17.94
N ALA A 295 74.30 13.73 18.96
CA ALA A 295 72.84 13.68 18.89
C ALA A 295 72.27 15.03 19.36
N LYS A 296 71.41 15.64 18.55
CA LYS A 296 70.83 16.95 18.86
C LYS A 296 69.63 16.82 19.80
N ASP A 297 69.76 17.37 21.01
CA ASP A 297 68.69 17.41 22.03
C ASP A 297 67.48 18.23 21.57
N ASN A 298 67.66 19.21 20.67
CA ASN A 298 66.58 19.95 20.02
C ASN A 298 65.68 20.73 21.01
N GLU A 299 66.31 21.51 21.90
CA GLU A 299 65.72 22.20 23.06
C GLU A 299 64.48 23.07 22.76
N THR A 300 64.31 23.53 21.51
CA THR A 300 63.16 24.35 21.09
C THR A 300 61.92 23.53 20.71
N GLU A 301 62.03 22.21 20.63
CA GLU A 301 60.94 21.30 20.30
C GLU A 301 60.65 20.34 21.45
N ARG A 302 59.51 19.62 21.36
CA ARG A 302 59.09 18.67 22.39
C ARG A 302 60.07 17.50 22.56
N ASN A 303 60.66 17.01 21.47
CA ASN A 303 61.48 15.81 21.45
C ASN A 303 62.84 16.05 20.81
N GLY A 304 63.83 15.25 21.21
CA GLY A 304 65.10 15.12 20.53
C GLY A 304 64.89 14.80 19.04
N LEU A 305 65.83 15.24 18.20
CA LEU A 305 65.64 15.17 16.75
C LEU A 305 65.43 13.73 16.26
N TYR A 306 66.14 12.76 16.85
CA TYR A 306 65.99 11.36 16.52
C TYR A 306 64.64 10.79 16.96
N THR A 307 64.28 11.00 18.23
CA THR A 307 63.01 10.53 18.78
C THR A 307 61.78 11.09 18.06
N LYS A 308 61.79 12.37 17.67
CA LYS A 308 60.72 12.98 16.86
C LYS A 308 60.40 12.15 15.60
N TYR A 309 61.42 11.76 14.85
CA TYR A 309 61.25 10.99 13.62
C TYR A 309 61.09 9.49 13.86
N LEU A 310 61.60 8.96 14.98
CA LEU A 310 61.29 7.60 15.39
C LEU A 310 59.79 7.44 15.67
N LEU A 311 59.21 8.32 16.49
CA LEU A 311 57.77 8.32 16.80
C LEU A 311 56.90 8.44 15.55
N LYS A 312 57.33 9.22 14.55
CA LYS A 312 56.63 9.37 13.25
C LYS A 312 56.46 8.04 12.51
N HIS A 313 57.34 7.07 12.72
CA HIS A 313 57.34 5.81 11.96
C HIS A 313 57.00 4.57 12.79
N LEU A 314 57.18 4.63 14.12
CA LEU A 314 57.06 3.47 15.02
C LEU A 314 55.66 2.80 14.98
N ASN A 315 54.59 3.59 14.86
CA ASN A 315 53.20 3.11 14.82
C ASN A 315 52.57 3.12 13.41
N LYS A 316 53.38 3.04 12.35
CA LYS A 316 52.85 2.98 10.97
C LYS A 316 52.62 1.53 10.53
N PRO A 317 51.37 1.13 10.19
CA PRO A 317 51.11 -0.17 9.60
C PRO A 317 51.85 -0.35 8.27
N GLY A 318 52.25 -1.59 7.97
CA GLY A 318 52.96 -1.98 6.76
C GLY A 318 54.46 -1.65 6.76
N LEU A 319 55.04 -1.12 7.84
CA LEU A 319 56.48 -0.92 7.97
C LEU A 319 57.11 -2.03 8.81
N THR A 320 58.11 -2.71 8.24
CA THR A 320 59.02 -3.56 9.00
C THR A 320 59.88 -2.71 9.93
N ILE A 321 60.40 -3.31 11.02
CA ILE A 321 61.22 -2.58 11.99
C ILE A 321 62.49 -2.01 11.34
N GLU A 322 63.16 -2.73 10.43
CA GLU A 322 64.26 -2.21 9.63
C GLU A 322 63.85 -0.98 8.82
N LYS A 323 62.64 -1.00 8.24
CA LYS A 323 62.12 0.12 7.47
C LYS A 323 61.81 1.31 8.37
N VAL A 324 61.36 1.10 9.60
CA VAL A 324 61.23 2.15 10.61
C VAL A 324 62.58 2.81 10.85
N PHE A 325 63.63 2.06 11.21
CA PHE A 325 64.97 2.62 11.44
C PHE A 325 65.54 3.31 10.20
N LYS A 326 65.38 2.71 9.02
CA LYS A 326 65.83 3.31 7.74
C LYS A 326 65.14 4.64 7.45
N ASN A 327 63.82 4.71 7.64
CA ASN A 327 63.05 5.93 7.41
C ASN A 327 63.36 7.00 8.45
N THR A 328 63.55 6.62 9.72
CA THR A 328 63.99 7.53 10.79
C THR A 328 65.38 8.10 10.47
N ALA A 329 66.35 7.28 10.09
CA ALA A 329 67.69 7.74 9.70
C ALA A 329 67.64 8.73 8.53
N THR A 330 66.81 8.43 7.51
CA THR A 330 66.61 9.30 6.34
C THR A 330 66.04 10.66 6.75
N ASP A 331 64.96 10.67 7.53
CA ASP A 331 64.30 11.92 7.94
C ASP A 331 65.19 12.78 8.85
N VAL A 332 65.95 12.16 9.77
CA VAL A 332 66.88 12.88 10.67
C VAL A 332 68.06 13.47 9.90
N ALA A 333 68.66 12.71 8.98
CA ALA A 333 69.74 13.21 8.13
C ALA A 333 69.25 14.40 7.28
N MET A 334 68.05 14.30 6.69
CA MET A 334 67.48 15.41 5.92
C MET A 334 67.19 16.64 6.79
N ALA A 335 66.55 16.46 7.94
CA ALA A 335 66.17 17.56 8.83
C ALA A 335 67.37 18.26 9.49
N SER A 336 68.47 17.53 9.71
CA SER A 336 69.71 18.10 10.25
C SER A 336 70.66 18.64 9.19
N VAL A 337 70.30 18.57 7.90
CA VAL A 337 71.20 18.85 6.76
C VAL A 337 72.48 18.03 6.87
N HIS A 338 72.31 16.73 7.11
CA HIS A 338 73.35 15.69 7.27
C HIS A 338 74.33 15.93 8.43
N LYS A 339 74.00 16.81 9.39
CA LYS A 339 74.82 17.04 10.61
C LYS A 339 74.65 15.96 11.67
N GLN A 340 73.49 15.31 11.70
CA GLN A 340 73.21 14.15 12.55
C GLN A 340 72.74 13.02 11.63
N VAL A 341 73.55 11.97 11.55
CA VAL A 341 73.26 10.79 10.73
C VAL A 341 73.07 9.60 11.67
N PRO A 342 71.82 9.14 11.88
CA PRO A 342 71.59 7.94 12.66
C PRO A 342 72.09 6.69 11.96
N TRP A 343 72.45 5.69 12.76
CA TRP A 343 72.97 4.41 12.27
C TRP A 343 72.21 3.25 12.90
N TYR A 344 72.02 2.14 12.19
CA TYR A 344 71.42 0.93 12.75
C TYR A 344 72.09 -0.34 12.21
N HIS A 345 72.06 -1.39 13.02
CA HIS A 345 72.50 -2.75 12.67
C HIS A 345 71.38 -3.75 12.98
N SER A 346 71.03 -4.60 12.03
CA SER A 346 70.05 -5.69 12.22
C SER A 346 70.74 -7.05 12.08
N SER A 347 70.42 -7.96 12.98
CA SER A 347 70.68 -9.41 12.88
C SER A 347 69.39 -10.20 13.10
N LEU A 348 68.24 -9.60 12.77
CA LEU A 348 66.95 -10.28 12.74
C LEU A 348 66.94 -11.36 11.65
N MET A 349 66.29 -12.48 11.94
CA MET A 349 66.17 -13.64 11.05
C MET A 349 64.72 -14.11 11.04
N GLY A 350 64.27 -14.69 9.92
CA GLY A 350 62.91 -15.20 9.77
C GLY A 350 61.99 -14.24 9.00
N GLU A 351 60.70 -14.27 9.32
CA GLU A 351 59.70 -13.41 8.68
C GLU A 351 59.82 -11.94 9.09
N ASP A 352 59.35 -11.03 8.23
CA ASP A 352 59.32 -9.61 8.50
C ASP A 352 58.58 -9.28 9.81
N PHE A 353 59.22 -8.50 10.67
CA PHE A 353 58.61 -8.04 11.92
C PHE A 353 58.13 -6.60 11.80
N CYS A 354 56.85 -6.36 12.11
CA CYS A 354 56.25 -5.02 12.16
C CYS A 354 55.70 -4.74 13.56
N LEU A 355 55.99 -3.56 14.12
CA LEU A 355 55.52 -3.20 15.47
C LEU A 355 53.98 -3.02 15.54
N ALA A 356 53.38 -2.40 14.52
CA ALA A 356 51.93 -2.12 14.45
C ALA A 356 51.12 -3.23 13.75
N SER A 357 51.35 -3.43 12.45
CA SER A 357 50.76 -4.53 11.65
C SER A 357 51.54 -4.65 10.35
N CYS A 358 51.76 -5.88 9.85
CA CYS A 358 52.37 -6.08 8.53
C CYS A 358 51.37 -6.01 7.37
N LYS A 359 50.05 -5.92 7.64
CA LYS A 359 49.01 -5.81 6.61
C LYS A 359 48.76 -4.36 6.22
N THR A 360 48.52 -4.11 4.93
CA THR A 360 48.24 -2.76 4.43
C THR A 360 46.79 -2.34 4.73
N PRO A 361 46.48 -1.02 4.79
CA PRO A 361 45.11 -0.53 5.00
C PRO A 361 44.10 -1.01 3.95
N GLU A 362 44.55 -1.35 2.73
CA GLU A 362 43.69 -1.80 1.64
C GLU A 362 43.20 -3.24 1.83
N GLU A 363 44.08 -4.12 2.32
CA GLU A 363 43.74 -5.53 2.57
C GLU A 363 42.74 -5.66 3.72
N ASN A 364 42.85 -4.82 4.75
CA ASN A 364 41.89 -4.78 5.85
C ASN A 364 40.49 -4.33 5.40
N ARG A 365 40.38 -3.46 4.38
CA ARG A 365 39.09 -3.04 3.82
C ARG A 365 38.40 -4.19 3.08
N LYS A 366 39.15 -4.97 2.28
CA LYS A 366 38.60 -6.10 1.50
C LYS A 366 38.01 -7.20 2.39
N VAL A 367 38.69 -7.52 3.50
CA VAL A 367 38.20 -8.52 4.47
C VAL A 367 36.91 -8.05 5.16
N ALA A 368 36.85 -6.78 5.56
CA ALA A 368 35.64 -6.21 6.18
C ALA A 368 34.44 -6.19 5.22
N GLU A 369 34.68 -5.87 3.95
CA GLU A 369 33.63 -5.89 2.91
C GLU A 369 33.10 -7.30 2.67
N GLN A 370 33.97 -8.31 2.61
CA GLN A 370 33.57 -9.69 2.41
C GLN A 370 32.74 -10.24 3.59
N ALA A 371 33.11 -9.90 4.83
CA ALA A 371 32.33 -10.25 6.01
C ALA A 371 30.92 -9.62 5.99
N ARG A 372 30.81 -8.36 5.55
CA ARG A 372 29.52 -7.67 5.39
C ARG A 372 28.61 -8.37 4.37
N LEU A 373 29.16 -8.75 3.22
CA LEU A 373 28.41 -9.44 2.17
C LEU A 373 27.87 -10.81 2.61
N VAL A 374 28.63 -11.54 3.45
CA VAL A 374 28.16 -12.81 4.02
C VAL A 374 26.98 -12.60 4.96
N GLN A 375 27.07 -11.61 5.86
CA GLN A 375 25.97 -11.27 6.76
C GLN A 375 24.70 -10.83 6.01
N GLU A 376 24.87 -10.02 4.95
CA GLU A 376 23.77 -9.58 4.09
C GLU A 376 23.09 -10.77 3.37
N LYS A 377 23.87 -11.71 2.86
CA LYS A 377 23.35 -12.92 2.20
C LYS A 377 22.54 -13.79 3.16
N GLU A 378 23.01 -13.99 4.39
CA GLU A 378 22.28 -14.75 5.40
C GLU A 378 20.97 -14.05 5.79
N GLN A 379 20.97 -12.72 5.89
CA GLN A 379 19.75 -11.96 6.16
C GLN A 379 18.73 -12.11 5.02
N LEU A 380 19.17 -11.97 3.77
CA LEU A 380 18.30 -12.16 2.60
C LEU A 380 17.71 -13.57 2.54
N GLN A 381 18.45 -14.60 2.95
CA GLN A 381 17.93 -15.96 3.04
C GLN A 381 16.83 -16.10 4.10
N ARG A 382 17.00 -15.46 5.27
CA ARG A 382 15.95 -15.42 6.31
C ARG A 382 14.70 -14.71 5.83
N ASP A 383 14.86 -13.54 5.22
CA ASP A 383 13.75 -12.74 4.70
C ASP A 383 12.99 -13.49 3.60
N ASN A 384 13.70 -14.22 2.73
CA ASN A 384 13.08 -15.01 1.68
C ASN A 384 12.28 -16.20 2.26
N ALA A 385 12.80 -16.86 3.30
CA ALA A 385 12.07 -17.94 3.99
C ALA A 385 10.79 -17.41 4.67
N GLU A 386 10.86 -16.22 5.30
CA GLU A 386 9.68 -15.57 5.89
C GLU A 386 8.63 -15.22 4.82
N LEU A 387 9.09 -14.66 3.68
CA LEU A 387 8.20 -14.31 2.58
C LEU A 387 7.51 -15.55 1.99
N GLN A 388 8.22 -16.66 1.84
CA GLN A 388 7.64 -17.93 1.39
C GLN A 388 6.58 -18.45 2.36
N ALA A 389 6.84 -18.40 3.67
CA ALA A 389 5.85 -18.79 4.69
C ALA A 389 4.60 -17.89 4.64
N LYS A 390 4.78 -16.59 4.43
CA LYS A 390 3.66 -15.64 4.26
C LYS A 390 2.84 -15.93 3.01
N LEU A 391 3.49 -16.24 1.89
CA LEU A 391 2.80 -16.62 0.64
C LEU A 391 1.98 -17.91 0.79
N ALA A 392 2.51 -18.90 1.52
CA ALA A 392 1.79 -20.14 1.80
C ALA A 392 0.52 -19.90 2.64
N ARG A 393 0.59 -19.03 3.66
CA ARG A 393 -0.58 -18.64 4.46
C ARG A 393 -1.65 -17.93 3.62
N LEU A 394 -1.24 -16.98 2.79
CA LEU A 394 -2.15 -16.26 1.89
C LEU A 394 -2.81 -17.20 0.88
N ALA A 395 -2.11 -18.24 0.40
CA ALA A 395 -2.69 -19.25 -0.48
C ALA A 395 -3.80 -20.05 0.24
N GLN A 396 -3.56 -20.48 1.48
CA GLN A 396 -4.57 -21.18 2.28
C GLN A 396 -5.79 -20.30 2.59
N GLU A 397 -5.59 -19.03 2.93
CA GLU A 397 -6.67 -18.07 3.14
C GLU A 397 -7.50 -17.87 1.87
N LYS A 398 -6.85 -17.76 0.71
CA LYS A 398 -7.53 -17.64 -0.58
C LYS A 398 -8.39 -18.87 -0.89
N GLU A 399 -7.89 -20.08 -0.65
CA GLU A 399 -8.65 -21.31 -0.86
C GLU A 399 -9.83 -21.43 0.12
N ALA A 400 -9.68 -20.99 1.38
CA ALA A 400 -10.77 -20.94 2.33
C ALA A 400 -11.86 -19.95 1.90
N MET A 401 -11.46 -18.76 1.44
CA MET A 401 -12.39 -17.75 0.93
C MET A 401 -13.14 -18.23 -0.31
N GLN A 402 -12.45 -18.90 -1.24
CA GLN A 402 -13.08 -19.48 -2.43
C GLN A 402 -14.12 -20.55 -2.07
N ARG A 403 -13.82 -21.43 -1.11
CA ARG A 403 -14.77 -22.45 -0.63
C ARG A 403 -16.02 -21.82 -0.03
N GLU A 404 -15.88 -20.80 0.80
CA GLU A 404 -17.02 -20.10 1.40
C GLU A 404 -17.86 -19.38 0.32
N GLN A 405 -17.21 -18.74 -0.66
CA GLN A 405 -17.92 -18.11 -1.76
C GLN A 405 -18.74 -19.12 -2.59
N SER A 406 -18.17 -20.30 -2.89
CA SER A 406 -18.90 -21.37 -3.57
C SER A 406 -20.08 -21.90 -2.76
N ARG A 407 -19.93 -22.02 -1.44
CA ARG A 407 -21.02 -22.43 -0.53
C ARG A 407 -22.18 -21.42 -0.55
N LEU A 408 -21.88 -20.14 -0.42
CA LEU A 408 -22.88 -19.07 -0.45
C LEU A 408 -23.59 -19.01 -1.81
N GLN A 409 -22.85 -19.20 -2.91
CA GLN A 409 -23.46 -19.25 -4.24
C GLN A 409 -24.42 -20.43 -4.40
N ALA A 410 -24.03 -21.63 -3.95
CA ALA A 410 -24.90 -22.81 -4.00
C ALA A 410 -26.18 -22.63 -3.15
N GLU A 411 -26.06 -21.98 -1.99
CA GLU A 411 -27.22 -21.65 -1.14
C GLU A 411 -28.15 -20.65 -1.83
N GLN A 412 -27.60 -19.60 -2.46
CA GLN A 412 -28.39 -18.64 -3.24
C GLN A 412 -29.14 -19.32 -4.39
N GLU A 413 -28.48 -20.22 -5.12
CA GLU A 413 -29.11 -20.98 -6.20
C GLU A 413 -30.23 -21.89 -5.68
N ARG A 414 -30.02 -22.56 -4.53
CA ARG A 414 -31.05 -23.37 -3.88
C ARG A 414 -32.28 -22.52 -3.50
N LEU A 415 -32.05 -21.37 -2.86
CA LEU A 415 -33.12 -20.45 -2.46
C LEU A 415 -33.86 -19.89 -3.70
N ALA A 416 -33.14 -19.56 -4.76
CA ALA A 416 -33.74 -19.12 -6.02
C ALA A 416 -34.63 -20.19 -6.64
N ARG A 417 -34.17 -21.45 -6.69
CA ARG A 417 -34.98 -22.58 -7.18
C ARG A 417 -36.21 -22.82 -6.31
N GLN A 418 -36.08 -22.72 -4.99
CA GLN A 418 -37.21 -22.87 -4.07
C GLN A 418 -38.24 -21.75 -4.28
N ARG A 419 -37.79 -20.50 -4.43
CA ARG A 419 -38.67 -19.36 -4.76
C ARG A 419 -39.39 -19.54 -6.08
N GLU A 420 -38.67 -19.97 -7.12
CA GLU A 420 -39.26 -20.21 -8.44
C GLU A 420 -40.26 -21.37 -8.39
N SER A 421 -39.95 -22.45 -7.68
CA SER A 421 -40.88 -23.57 -7.47
C SER A 421 -42.16 -23.13 -6.73
N THR A 422 -42.03 -22.31 -5.68
CA THR A 422 -43.20 -21.76 -4.97
C THR A 422 -44.01 -20.83 -5.86
N ARG A 423 -43.35 -20.00 -6.68
CA ARG A 423 -44.02 -19.11 -7.65
C ARG A 423 -44.79 -19.91 -8.71
N ILE A 424 -44.17 -20.93 -9.30
CA ILE A 424 -44.82 -21.80 -10.29
C ILE A 424 -46.04 -22.52 -9.70
N SER A 425 -45.99 -22.90 -8.42
CA SER A 425 -47.14 -23.53 -7.75
C SER A 425 -48.33 -22.57 -7.50
N LYS A 426 -48.10 -21.25 -7.57
CA LYS A 426 -49.09 -20.21 -7.22
C LYS A 426 -49.75 -19.57 -8.43
N VAL A 427 -49.03 -19.41 -9.54
CA VAL A 427 -49.49 -18.77 -10.78
C VAL A 427 -49.81 -19.82 -11.84
N PHE A 428 -50.95 -19.70 -12.51
CA PHE A 428 -51.34 -20.60 -13.60
C PHE A 428 -52.08 -19.86 -14.72
N ARG A 429 -52.23 -20.51 -15.86
CA ARG A 429 -53.10 -20.08 -16.97
C ARG A 429 -53.93 -21.28 -17.39
N ASP A 430 -55.24 -21.11 -17.52
CA ASP A 430 -56.07 -22.12 -18.17
C ASP A 430 -55.90 -22.03 -19.69
N ARG A 431 -55.96 -23.17 -20.37
CA ARG A 431 -55.98 -23.20 -21.84
C ARG A 431 -57.38 -22.90 -22.34
N LEU A 432 -57.46 -22.10 -23.40
CA LEU A 432 -58.69 -21.85 -24.14
C LEU A 432 -58.95 -22.99 -25.14
N ALA A 433 -60.15 -23.04 -25.73
CA ALA A 433 -60.55 -24.11 -26.65
C ALA A 433 -59.68 -24.16 -27.93
N ASP A 434 -59.11 -23.02 -28.35
CA ASP A 434 -58.18 -22.92 -29.49
C ASP A 434 -56.73 -23.33 -29.15
N GLY A 435 -56.47 -23.77 -27.91
CA GLY A 435 -55.15 -24.16 -27.41
C GLY A 435 -54.27 -23.02 -26.93
N SER A 436 -54.69 -21.75 -27.12
CA SER A 436 -54.00 -20.59 -26.57
C SER A 436 -54.18 -20.48 -25.06
N GLN A 437 -53.40 -19.60 -24.43
CA GLN A 437 -53.43 -19.41 -22.98
C GLN A 437 -54.39 -18.29 -22.61
N GLY A 438 -55.22 -18.52 -21.58
CA GLY A 438 -56.00 -17.49 -20.93
C GLY A 438 -55.15 -16.56 -20.05
N PRO A 439 -55.81 -15.67 -19.29
CA PRO A 439 -55.16 -14.75 -18.37
C PRO A 439 -54.34 -15.46 -17.29
N GLU A 440 -53.27 -14.82 -16.81
CA GLU A 440 -52.55 -15.31 -15.61
C GLU A 440 -53.43 -15.17 -14.39
N MET A 441 -53.56 -16.27 -13.66
CA MET A 441 -54.32 -16.35 -12.42
C MET A 441 -53.37 -16.69 -11.27
N VAL A 442 -53.63 -16.13 -10.10
CA VAL A 442 -52.89 -16.41 -8.87
C VAL A 442 -53.83 -17.00 -7.84
N TRP A 443 -53.45 -18.11 -7.21
CA TRP A 443 -54.19 -18.66 -6.08
C TRP A 443 -54.09 -17.74 -4.85
N ILE A 444 -55.25 -17.28 -4.40
CA ILE A 444 -55.47 -16.47 -3.21
C ILE A 444 -55.94 -17.39 -2.08
N PRO A 445 -55.22 -17.45 -0.94
CA PRO A 445 -55.60 -18.34 0.16
C PRO A 445 -56.94 -17.92 0.77
N ALA A 446 -57.66 -18.89 1.35
CA ALA A 446 -58.79 -18.58 2.20
C ALA A 446 -58.31 -17.81 3.45
N GLY A 447 -59.14 -16.92 3.97
CA GLY A 447 -58.81 -16.20 5.19
C GLY A 447 -59.86 -15.19 5.60
N THR A 448 -59.63 -14.59 6.77
CA THR A 448 -60.47 -13.56 7.35
C THR A 448 -59.68 -12.27 7.45
N PHE A 449 -60.30 -11.14 7.12
CA PHE A 449 -59.68 -9.82 7.21
C PHE A 449 -60.68 -8.76 7.69
N ARG A 450 -60.15 -7.60 8.07
CA ARG A 450 -60.97 -6.42 8.38
C ARG A 450 -61.14 -5.59 7.11
N MET A 451 -62.37 -5.52 6.61
CA MET A 451 -62.76 -4.75 5.44
C MET A 451 -63.17 -3.32 5.83
N GLY A 452 -62.81 -2.33 5.01
CA GLY A 452 -63.08 -0.91 5.26
C GLY A 452 -61.86 -0.10 5.71
N ASP A 453 -62.05 1.18 6.00
CA ASP A 453 -60.95 2.09 6.32
C ASP A 453 -60.40 1.91 7.75
N LEU A 454 -59.27 1.20 7.85
CA LEU A 454 -58.61 0.86 9.11
C LEU A 454 -57.74 1.97 9.71
N GLN A 455 -57.35 2.96 8.89
CA GLN A 455 -56.38 4.00 9.30
C GLN A 455 -57.06 5.35 9.52
N GLY A 456 -58.30 5.51 9.07
CA GLY A 456 -58.98 6.78 9.04
C GLY A 456 -58.57 7.62 7.82
N GLY A 457 -59.47 8.48 7.37
CA GLY A 457 -59.25 9.40 6.24
C GLY A 457 -59.85 8.97 4.90
N GLY A 458 -60.58 7.84 4.87
CA GLY A 458 -61.45 7.42 3.77
C GLY A 458 -62.85 8.04 3.80
N GLY A 459 -63.68 7.65 2.83
CA GLY A 459 -65.09 8.06 2.74
C GLY A 459 -65.98 7.42 3.80
N SER A 460 -67.17 7.99 4.01
CA SER A 460 -68.19 7.42 4.91
C SER A 460 -68.69 6.05 4.43
N ASP A 461 -68.61 5.80 3.13
CA ASP A 461 -68.94 4.54 2.49
C ASP A 461 -67.89 3.44 2.73
N GLU A 462 -66.76 3.76 3.34
CA GLU A 462 -65.74 2.78 3.73
C GLU A 462 -65.92 2.26 5.16
N GLN A 463 -67.09 2.54 5.75
CA GLN A 463 -67.49 2.19 7.12
C GLN A 463 -68.81 1.39 7.13
N PRO A 464 -69.09 0.65 8.22
CA PRO A 464 -68.19 0.36 9.33
C PRO A 464 -67.08 -0.63 8.94
N VAL A 465 -65.92 -0.52 9.59
CA VAL A 465 -64.92 -1.59 9.54
C VAL A 465 -65.50 -2.87 10.16
N HIS A 466 -65.54 -3.95 9.39
CA HIS A 466 -66.13 -5.23 9.82
C HIS A 466 -65.26 -6.42 9.37
N SER A 467 -65.52 -7.60 9.96
CA SER A 467 -64.78 -8.82 9.66
C SER A 467 -65.43 -9.56 8.51
N VAL A 468 -64.63 -9.95 7.51
CA VAL A 468 -65.09 -10.69 6.33
C VAL A 468 -64.21 -11.91 6.11
N SER A 469 -64.83 -13.06 5.81
CA SER A 469 -64.12 -14.29 5.48
C SER A 469 -64.31 -14.62 4.01
N VAL A 470 -63.21 -14.86 3.31
CA VAL A 470 -63.20 -15.28 1.91
C VAL A 470 -62.68 -16.72 1.80
N ALA A 471 -63.32 -17.50 0.93
CA ALA A 471 -62.83 -18.83 0.58
C ALA A 471 -61.54 -18.73 -0.25
N ARG A 472 -60.88 -19.87 -0.51
CA ARG A 472 -59.78 -19.91 -1.48
C ARG A 472 -60.37 -19.71 -2.87
N PHE A 473 -59.75 -18.85 -3.66
CA PHE A 473 -60.11 -18.61 -5.07
C PHE A 473 -58.85 -18.24 -5.85
N ALA A 474 -58.94 -18.13 -7.16
CA ALA A 474 -57.89 -17.55 -7.98
C ALA A 474 -58.31 -16.18 -8.51
N MET A 475 -57.39 -15.23 -8.57
CA MET A 475 -57.62 -13.89 -9.11
C MET A 475 -56.65 -13.59 -10.23
N GLY A 476 -57.08 -12.83 -11.23
CA GLY A 476 -56.22 -12.35 -12.32
C GLY A 476 -55.00 -11.66 -11.74
N ARG A 477 -53.80 -12.09 -12.15
CA ARG A 477 -52.52 -11.50 -11.70
C ARG A 477 -52.41 -10.02 -12.07
N TYR A 478 -53.03 -9.68 -13.20
CA TYR A 478 -53.14 -8.40 -13.86
C TYR A 478 -54.61 -8.08 -14.13
N GLU A 479 -54.92 -6.83 -14.44
CA GLU A 479 -56.16 -6.49 -15.14
C GLU A 479 -56.21 -7.19 -16.50
N VAL A 480 -57.42 -7.44 -17.01
CA VAL A 480 -57.59 -8.02 -18.35
C VAL A 480 -57.02 -7.06 -19.38
N THR A 481 -56.15 -7.56 -20.23
CA THR A 481 -55.43 -6.73 -21.20
C THR A 481 -56.26 -6.47 -22.47
N VAL A 482 -55.89 -5.43 -23.21
CA VAL A 482 -56.45 -5.13 -24.53
C VAL A 482 -56.33 -6.33 -25.47
N GLY A 483 -55.20 -7.06 -25.44
CA GLY A 483 -55.00 -8.26 -26.24
C GLY A 483 -55.90 -9.43 -25.87
N GLU A 484 -56.09 -9.66 -24.57
CA GLU A 484 -57.00 -10.69 -24.05
C GLU A 484 -58.46 -10.37 -24.39
N PHE A 485 -58.89 -9.12 -24.21
CA PHE A 485 -60.25 -8.68 -24.54
C PHE A 485 -60.50 -8.69 -26.05
N ARG A 486 -59.52 -8.30 -26.87
CA ARG A 486 -59.64 -8.38 -28.34
C ARG A 486 -59.83 -9.80 -28.82
N ARG A 487 -59.19 -10.79 -28.18
CA ARG A 487 -59.40 -12.20 -28.53
C ARG A 487 -60.86 -12.60 -28.36
N PHE A 488 -61.47 -12.21 -27.24
CA PHE A 488 -62.90 -12.41 -26.99
C PHE A 488 -63.75 -11.78 -28.09
N VAL A 489 -63.52 -10.49 -28.38
CA VAL A 489 -64.30 -9.79 -29.40
C VAL A 489 -64.13 -10.42 -30.78
N ASN A 490 -62.91 -10.78 -31.17
CA ASN A 490 -62.65 -11.42 -32.46
C ASN A 490 -63.28 -12.82 -32.56
N ALA A 491 -63.29 -13.59 -31.46
CA ALA A 491 -63.83 -14.94 -31.44
C ALA A 491 -65.37 -14.98 -31.48
N THR A 492 -66.02 -13.93 -30.98
CA THR A 492 -67.49 -13.90 -30.78
C THR A 492 -68.22 -12.90 -31.66
N GLY A 493 -67.51 -11.93 -32.26
CA GLY A 493 -68.12 -10.78 -32.92
C GLY A 493 -68.76 -9.80 -31.94
N TYR A 494 -68.43 -9.85 -30.65
CA TYR A 494 -69.05 -9.04 -29.61
C TYR A 494 -68.87 -7.53 -29.86
N GLN A 495 -69.96 -6.77 -29.70
CA GLN A 495 -69.93 -5.30 -29.71
C GLN A 495 -70.18 -4.79 -28.29
N THR A 496 -69.24 -3.98 -27.81
CA THR A 496 -69.36 -3.42 -26.45
C THR A 496 -70.45 -2.37 -26.36
N GLU A 497 -70.92 -2.06 -25.15
CA GLU A 497 -71.91 -0.98 -24.97
C GLU A 497 -71.38 0.37 -25.43
N ALA A 498 -70.08 0.63 -25.25
CA ALA A 498 -69.44 1.84 -25.78
C ALA A 498 -69.51 1.93 -27.32
N GLU A 499 -69.47 0.78 -28.01
CA GLU A 499 -69.59 0.74 -29.47
C GLU A 499 -71.04 0.88 -29.93
N LYS A 500 -71.98 0.22 -29.24
CA LYS A 500 -73.41 0.29 -29.55
C LYS A 500 -73.98 1.69 -29.36
N GLU A 501 -73.60 2.35 -28.27
CA GLU A 501 -74.10 3.68 -27.91
C GLU A 501 -73.16 4.81 -28.39
N GLY A 502 -72.00 4.46 -28.95
CA GLY A 502 -71.04 5.43 -29.50
C GLY A 502 -70.47 6.41 -28.48
N SER A 503 -70.27 5.98 -27.22
CA SER A 503 -69.71 6.86 -26.20
C SER A 503 -69.01 6.13 -25.06
N CYS A 504 -67.97 6.75 -24.50
CA CYS A 504 -67.28 6.34 -23.27
C CYS A 504 -66.81 7.58 -22.52
N SER A 505 -66.98 7.60 -21.20
CA SER A 505 -66.58 8.75 -20.39
C SER A 505 -65.06 8.98 -20.44
N VAL A 506 -64.68 10.22 -20.75
CA VAL A 506 -63.29 10.72 -20.68
C VAL A 506 -63.20 11.84 -19.65
N TRP A 507 -62.01 12.08 -19.08
CA TRP A 507 -61.81 13.16 -18.11
C TRP A 507 -61.93 14.57 -18.73
N VAL A 508 -61.39 14.73 -19.93
CA VAL A 508 -61.32 16.01 -20.64
C VAL A 508 -61.62 15.76 -22.11
N GLY A 509 -62.53 16.56 -22.67
CA GLY A 509 -62.87 16.52 -24.09
C GLY A 509 -64.16 15.76 -24.39
N ASP A 510 -64.35 15.47 -25.68
CA ASP A 510 -65.56 14.85 -26.20
C ASP A 510 -65.57 13.33 -25.98
N SER A 511 -66.66 12.85 -25.36
CA SER A 511 -66.92 11.43 -25.11
C SER A 511 -67.56 10.72 -26.31
N SER A 512 -67.99 11.47 -27.32
CA SER A 512 -68.61 10.94 -28.55
C SER A 512 -67.63 10.09 -29.36
N GLY A 513 -68.10 8.94 -29.82
CA GLY A 513 -67.34 7.95 -30.59
C GLY A 513 -66.21 7.26 -29.81
N LYS A 514 -66.09 7.51 -28.49
CA LYS A 514 -65.06 6.89 -27.65
C LYS A 514 -65.46 5.48 -27.26
N ASN A 515 -64.53 4.54 -27.39
CA ASN A 515 -64.68 3.14 -27.00
C ASN A 515 -63.30 2.51 -26.78
N TRP A 516 -63.25 1.23 -26.41
CA TRP A 516 -62.01 0.52 -26.11
C TRP A 516 -60.99 0.46 -27.26
N ARG A 517 -61.41 0.70 -28.51
CA ARG A 517 -60.55 0.81 -29.71
C ARG A 517 -60.16 2.26 -30.04
N ASN A 518 -60.93 3.23 -29.56
CA ASN A 518 -60.76 4.66 -29.85
C ASN A 518 -60.85 5.50 -28.56
N LEU A 519 -59.75 5.57 -27.81
CA LEU A 519 -59.72 6.19 -26.47
C LEU A 519 -59.35 7.67 -26.48
N GLY A 520 -58.69 8.15 -27.54
CA GLY A 520 -58.01 9.45 -27.54
C GLY A 520 -56.58 9.43 -26.97
N PHE A 521 -56.11 8.28 -26.51
CA PHE A 521 -54.69 8.00 -26.23
C PHE A 521 -54.34 6.59 -26.70
N SER A 522 -53.04 6.29 -26.79
CA SER A 522 -52.56 5.00 -27.31
C SER A 522 -52.47 3.94 -26.22
N GLN A 523 -52.95 2.74 -26.52
CA GLN A 523 -52.73 1.52 -25.76
C GLN A 523 -52.17 0.43 -26.68
N ASN A 524 -51.22 -0.35 -26.18
CA ASN A 524 -50.82 -1.59 -26.85
C ASN A 524 -51.52 -2.79 -26.21
N GLU A 525 -51.26 -3.98 -26.75
CA GLU A 525 -51.84 -5.27 -26.33
C GLU A 525 -51.76 -5.56 -24.83
N ASN A 526 -50.72 -5.04 -24.14
CA ASN A 526 -50.42 -5.34 -22.75
C ASN A 526 -50.96 -4.28 -21.78
N HIS A 527 -51.66 -3.26 -22.26
CA HIS A 527 -52.37 -2.31 -21.39
C HIS A 527 -53.69 -2.91 -20.89
N PRO A 528 -54.22 -2.45 -19.75
CA PRO A 528 -55.56 -2.85 -19.32
C PRO A 528 -56.60 -2.39 -20.34
N VAL A 529 -57.58 -3.24 -20.66
CA VAL A 529 -58.73 -2.80 -21.43
C VAL A 529 -59.56 -1.82 -20.59
N VAL A 530 -59.94 -0.71 -21.22
CA VAL A 530 -60.79 0.32 -20.61
C VAL A 530 -61.96 0.66 -21.52
N CYS A 531 -62.86 1.55 -21.09
CA CYS A 531 -64.11 1.83 -21.80
C CYS A 531 -64.99 0.58 -21.99
N VAL A 532 -64.97 -0.29 -20.99
CA VAL A 532 -65.81 -1.50 -20.90
C VAL A 532 -66.76 -1.35 -19.71
N SER A 533 -68.01 -1.72 -19.93
CA SER A 533 -69.02 -1.70 -18.88
C SER A 533 -68.99 -2.97 -18.03
N TRP A 534 -69.81 -2.98 -16.98
CA TRP A 534 -69.98 -4.20 -16.18
C TRP A 534 -70.59 -5.33 -17.02
N ASN A 535 -71.48 -4.99 -17.95
CA ASN A 535 -72.08 -5.95 -18.89
C ASN A 535 -71.02 -6.53 -19.84
N ASP A 536 -70.16 -5.69 -20.41
CA ASP A 536 -69.05 -6.13 -21.26
C ASP A 536 -68.07 -7.04 -20.47
N ALA A 537 -67.78 -6.67 -19.23
CA ALA A 537 -66.87 -7.40 -18.36
C ALA A 537 -67.42 -8.77 -17.93
N THR A 538 -68.72 -8.83 -17.67
CA THR A 538 -69.42 -10.09 -17.35
C THR A 538 -69.48 -11.00 -18.56
N ALA A 539 -69.80 -10.46 -19.74
CA ALA A 539 -69.80 -11.24 -20.99
C ALA A 539 -68.41 -11.84 -21.31
N TYR A 540 -67.33 -11.10 -21.05
CA TYR A 540 -65.97 -11.62 -21.18
C TYR A 540 -65.70 -12.79 -20.22
N ALA A 541 -66.11 -12.67 -18.95
CA ALA A 541 -65.94 -13.72 -17.96
C ALA A 541 -66.76 -14.98 -18.27
N GLU A 542 -67.99 -14.82 -18.78
CA GLU A 542 -68.83 -15.91 -19.25
C GLU A 542 -68.23 -16.62 -20.47
N TRP A 543 -67.71 -15.87 -21.45
CA TRP A 543 -66.99 -16.44 -22.57
C TRP A 543 -65.77 -17.24 -22.11
N LEU A 544 -64.98 -16.69 -21.19
CA LEU A 544 -63.80 -17.39 -20.66
C LEU A 544 -64.18 -18.67 -19.90
N THR A 545 -65.33 -18.66 -19.21
CA THR A 545 -65.91 -19.86 -18.60
C THR A 545 -66.20 -20.93 -19.64
N GLN A 546 -66.81 -20.57 -20.76
CA GLN A 546 -67.09 -21.50 -21.86
C GLN A 546 -65.80 -22.03 -22.52
N GLN A 547 -64.79 -21.17 -22.68
CA GLN A 547 -63.52 -21.55 -23.31
C GLN A 547 -62.68 -22.53 -22.48
N THR A 548 -62.79 -22.45 -21.14
CA THR A 548 -61.91 -23.18 -20.22
C THR A 548 -62.60 -24.32 -19.48
N GLY A 549 -63.93 -24.31 -19.42
CA GLY A 549 -64.73 -25.18 -18.55
C GLY A 549 -64.55 -24.88 -17.06
N LYS A 550 -64.00 -23.71 -16.70
CA LYS A 550 -63.77 -23.27 -15.32
C LYS A 550 -64.65 -22.07 -15.01
N GLN A 551 -65.08 -21.93 -13.76
CA GLN A 551 -66.00 -20.85 -13.39
C GLN A 551 -65.25 -19.52 -13.24
N TYR A 552 -65.27 -18.70 -14.28
CA TYR A 552 -64.75 -17.33 -14.29
C TYR A 552 -65.88 -16.33 -14.03
N ARG A 553 -65.58 -15.29 -13.25
CA ARG A 553 -66.48 -14.17 -12.95
C ARG A 553 -65.68 -12.92 -12.58
N LEU A 554 -66.37 -11.81 -12.34
CA LEU A 554 -65.77 -10.68 -11.64
C LEU A 554 -65.62 -11.02 -10.14
N PRO A 555 -64.59 -10.51 -9.44
CA PRO A 555 -64.46 -10.69 -8.00
C PRO A 555 -65.64 -10.05 -7.27
N THR A 556 -65.98 -10.56 -6.08
CA THR A 556 -66.82 -9.79 -5.16
C THR A 556 -66.02 -8.59 -4.64
N GLU A 557 -66.72 -7.57 -4.14
CA GLU A 557 -66.06 -6.42 -3.56
C GLU A 557 -65.14 -6.81 -2.38
N ALA A 558 -65.59 -7.75 -1.56
CA ALA A 558 -64.81 -8.32 -0.46
C ALA A 558 -63.57 -9.09 -0.91
N GLU A 559 -63.70 -9.95 -1.92
CA GLU A 559 -62.56 -10.70 -2.49
C GLU A 559 -61.50 -9.77 -3.04
N TRP A 560 -61.95 -8.70 -3.71
CA TRP A 560 -61.06 -7.70 -4.25
C TRP A 560 -60.26 -6.99 -3.15
N GLU A 561 -60.92 -6.50 -2.08
CA GLU A 561 -60.21 -5.80 -1.00
C GLU A 561 -59.27 -6.73 -0.23
N TYR A 562 -59.71 -7.96 0.05
CA TYR A 562 -58.86 -8.99 0.67
C TYR A 562 -57.58 -9.20 -0.14
N ALA A 563 -57.76 -9.39 -1.45
CA ALA A 563 -56.67 -9.62 -2.38
C ALA A 563 -55.74 -8.41 -2.49
N ALA A 564 -56.29 -7.19 -2.52
CA ALA A 564 -55.52 -5.95 -2.58
C ALA A 564 -54.66 -5.75 -1.32
N ARG A 565 -55.21 -6.05 -0.13
CA ARG A 565 -54.50 -5.92 1.15
C ARG A 565 -53.39 -6.94 1.31
N ALA A 566 -53.58 -8.17 0.84
CA ALA A 566 -52.61 -9.26 0.97
C ALA A 566 -52.06 -9.42 2.41
N GLY A 567 -52.93 -9.27 3.41
CA GLY A 567 -52.59 -9.36 4.85
C GLY A 567 -52.17 -8.04 5.52
N THR A 568 -52.04 -6.94 4.79
CA THR A 568 -51.70 -5.63 5.36
C THR A 568 -52.91 -4.92 5.98
N THR A 569 -52.66 -4.16 7.06
CA THR A 569 -53.66 -3.32 7.75
C THR A 569 -53.48 -1.83 7.51
N THR A 570 -52.45 -1.45 6.75
CA THR A 570 -52.16 -0.08 6.31
C THR A 570 -53.15 0.41 5.26
N SER A 571 -53.13 1.71 4.94
CA SER A 571 -54.03 2.29 3.91
C SER A 571 -53.78 1.75 2.50
N ARG A 572 -52.53 1.34 2.20
CA ARG A 572 -52.11 0.66 0.97
C ARG A 572 -51.26 -0.55 1.31
N TYR A 573 -51.11 -1.48 0.37
CA TYR A 573 -50.29 -2.70 0.59
C TYR A 573 -48.79 -2.42 0.71
N TRP A 574 -48.33 -1.22 0.31
CA TRP A 574 -46.96 -0.76 0.50
C TRP A 574 -46.74 0.11 1.74
N GLY A 575 -47.80 0.41 2.51
CA GLY A 575 -47.73 1.24 3.70
C GLY A 575 -48.67 2.45 3.68
N ASN A 576 -48.44 3.40 4.59
CA ASN A 576 -49.33 4.56 4.79
C ASN A 576 -48.92 5.79 3.97
N ASN A 577 -47.67 5.87 3.53
CA ASN A 577 -47.17 6.99 2.73
C ASN A 577 -47.73 6.94 1.29
N PRO A 578 -48.54 7.92 0.86
CA PRO A 578 -49.06 7.94 -0.50
C PRO A 578 -47.99 8.16 -1.56
N ASP A 579 -46.89 8.86 -1.27
CA ASP A 579 -45.89 9.22 -2.28
C ASP A 579 -44.94 8.05 -2.63
N ASP A 580 -45.06 6.92 -1.93
CA ASP A 580 -44.43 5.67 -2.33
C ASP A 580 -45.13 4.99 -3.53
N ALA A 581 -46.30 5.49 -3.95
CA ALA A 581 -47.16 4.89 -4.97
C ALA A 581 -46.43 4.54 -6.28
N CYS A 582 -45.56 5.40 -6.79
CA CYS A 582 -44.94 5.20 -8.11
C CYS A 582 -43.99 3.98 -8.20
N ARG A 583 -43.69 3.30 -7.07
CA ARG A 583 -43.01 1.99 -7.07
C ARG A 583 -43.97 0.81 -7.27
N TYR A 584 -45.26 1.03 -7.03
CA TYR A 584 -46.30 0.01 -6.81
C TYR A 584 -47.55 0.20 -7.68
N ALA A 585 -47.78 1.40 -8.22
CA ALA A 585 -48.99 1.75 -8.95
C ALA A 585 -48.74 2.91 -9.93
N ASN A 586 -49.49 2.90 -11.03
CA ASN A 586 -49.66 4.04 -11.94
C ASN A 586 -50.77 4.95 -11.41
N VAL A 587 -50.46 6.21 -11.11
CA VAL A 587 -51.36 7.14 -10.39
C VAL A 587 -51.25 8.56 -10.93
N HIS A 588 -52.05 9.49 -10.39
CA HIS A 588 -51.83 10.90 -10.70
C HIS A 588 -50.55 11.40 -10.02
N ASP A 589 -49.44 11.37 -10.75
CA ASP A 589 -48.08 11.70 -10.35
C ASP A 589 -47.54 12.96 -11.05
N ASN A 590 -46.22 13.19 -10.98
CA ASN A 590 -45.56 14.27 -11.70
C ASN A 590 -45.60 14.12 -13.24
N THR A 591 -45.60 12.90 -13.80
CA THR A 591 -45.71 12.69 -15.25
C THR A 591 -47.08 13.10 -15.76
N SER A 592 -48.14 12.50 -15.21
CA SER A 592 -49.52 12.78 -15.59
C SER A 592 -49.93 14.24 -15.33
N LYS A 593 -49.39 14.90 -14.29
CA LYS A 593 -49.57 16.35 -14.06
C LYS A 593 -48.98 17.22 -15.17
N GLN A 594 -47.84 16.82 -15.74
CA GLN A 594 -47.21 17.58 -16.82
C GLN A 594 -47.93 17.37 -18.16
N GLU A 595 -48.40 16.15 -18.41
CA GLU A 595 -48.91 15.76 -19.72
C GLU A 595 -50.44 15.88 -19.86
N ASN A 596 -51.22 15.73 -18.78
CA ASN A 596 -52.68 15.87 -18.82
C ASN A 596 -53.11 17.30 -18.43
N GLN A 597 -53.24 18.16 -19.44
CA GLN A 597 -53.78 19.50 -19.29
C GLN A 597 -55.26 19.42 -18.86
N GLY A 598 -55.52 19.54 -17.55
CA GLY A 598 -56.86 19.45 -16.96
C GLY A 598 -56.89 18.82 -15.57
N PHE A 599 -55.83 18.12 -15.18
CA PHE A 599 -55.70 17.61 -13.82
C PHE A 599 -55.18 18.73 -12.91
N SER A 600 -56.10 19.39 -12.20
CA SER A 600 -55.81 20.50 -11.27
C SER A 600 -55.80 20.09 -9.80
N TRP A 601 -56.11 18.82 -9.50
CA TRP A 601 -56.16 18.29 -8.14
C TRP A 601 -54.80 17.79 -7.65
N THR A 602 -54.75 17.40 -6.38
CA THR A 602 -53.53 16.90 -5.74
C THR A 602 -53.02 15.63 -6.44
N HIS A 603 -51.72 15.62 -6.72
CA HIS A 603 -50.96 14.49 -7.28
C HIS A 603 -50.06 13.89 -6.19
N HIS A 604 -49.58 12.69 -6.42
CA HIS A 604 -48.51 12.05 -5.67
C HIS A 604 -47.18 12.73 -5.99
N ASP A 605 -46.36 13.00 -4.97
CA ASP A 605 -45.02 13.58 -5.14
C ASP A 605 -44.00 12.50 -5.53
N CYS A 606 -44.24 11.85 -6.67
CA CYS A 606 -43.39 10.83 -7.24
C CYS A 606 -43.49 10.81 -8.78
N THR A 607 -42.81 9.88 -9.45
CA THR A 607 -42.86 9.74 -10.91
C THR A 607 -42.94 8.28 -11.31
N ASP A 608 -44.02 7.88 -11.97
CA ASP A 608 -44.23 6.52 -12.49
C ASP A 608 -43.92 6.39 -13.99
N GLY A 609 -43.87 7.53 -14.70
CA GLY A 609 -43.50 7.61 -16.11
C GLY A 609 -44.64 7.38 -17.10
N TYR A 610 -45.90 7.34 -16.65
CA TYR A 610 -47.07 7.12 -17.50
C TYR A 610 -48.13 8.20 -17.28
N ALA A 611 -48.46 8.95 -18.34
CA ALA A 611 -49.51 9.97 -18.25
C ALA A 611 -50.93 9.39 -18.27
N GLN A 612 -51.14 8.23 -18.89
CA GLN A 612 -52.40 7.48 -18.88
C GLN A 612 -52.14 6.05 -18.40
N THR A 613 -52.92 5.05 -18.84
CA THR A 613 -52.68 3.64 -18.49
C THR A 613 -51.24 3.20 -18.78
N ALA A 614 -50.73 2.30 -17.97
CA ALA A 614 -49.44 1.64 -18.15
C ALA A 614 -49.67 0.18 -18.58
N PRO A 615 -48.69 -0.47 -19.24
CA PRO A 615 -48.71 -1.92 -19.42
C PRO A 615 -48.87 -2.60 -18.06
N VAL A 616 -49.71 -3.63 -17.99
CA VAL A 616 -49.95 -4.37 -16.75
C VAL A 616 -48.66 -5.01 -16.22
N GLY A 617 -48.55 -5.13 -14.91
CA GLY A 617 -47.40 -5.75 -14.25
C GLY A 617 -46.13 -4.90 -14.25
N ARG A 618 -46.24 -3.60 -14.51
CA ARG A 618 -45.08 -2.70 -14.59
C ARG A 618 -44.46 -2.36 -13.23
N PHE A 619 -45.28 -2.37 -12.18
CA PHE A 619 -44.92 -1.98 -10.83
C PHE A 619 -44.69 -3.19 -9.91
N GLN A 620 -44.27 -2.97 -8.67
CA GLN A 620 -44.09 -4.08 -7.72
C GLN A 620 -45.44 -4.69 -7.30
N PRO A 621 -45.55 -6.02 -7.18
CA PRO A 621 -46.78 -6.66 -6.74
C PRO A 621 -46.96 -6.55 -5.22
N ASN A 622 -48.17 -6.84 -4.75
CA ASN A 622 -48.44 -7.02 -3.33
C ASN A 622 -47.99 -8.40 -2.81
N GLY A 623 -48.19 -8.67 -1.51
CA GLY A 623 -47.82 -9.94 -0.86
C GLY A 623 -48.48 -11.19 -1.47
N PHE A 624 -49.52 -11.02 -2.29
CA PHE A 624 -50.16 -12.10 -3.02
C PHE A 624 -49.67 -12.27 -4.46
N ASP A 625 -48.65 -11.54 -4.91
CA ASP A 625 -48.16 -11.55 -6.31
C ASP A 625 -49.19 -10.99 -7.31
N LEU A 626 -50.08 -10.12 -6.84
CA LEU A 626 -51.02 -9.36 -7.65
C LEU A 626 -50.46 -7.97 -7.93
N PHE A 627 -50.60 -7.51 -9.17
CA PHE A 627 -50.09 -6.24 -9.65
C PHE A 627 -51.23 -5.24 -9.86
N ASP A 628 -50.88 -3.96 -9.84
CA ASP A 628 -51.75 -2.85 -10.24
C ASP A 628 -53.01 -2.66 -9.37
N MET A 629 -53.15 -3.40 -8.26
CA MET A 629 -54.34 -3.39 -7.41
C MET A 629 -54.79 -2.01 -6.94
N LEU A 630 -53.93 -0.99 -6.86
CA LEU A 630 -54.31 0.34 -6.35
C LEU A 630 -54.13 1.47 -7.37
N GLY A 631 -53.90 1.17 -8.65
CA GLY A 631 -53.70 2.18 -9.68
C GLY A 631 -54.03 1.65 -11.05
N ASN A 632 -53.53 2.33 -12.09
CA ASN A 632 -53.78 2.02 -13.48
C ASN A 632 -55.27 2.20 -13.85
N VAL A 633 -56.18 1.29 -13.47
CA VAL A 633 -57.62 1.40 -13.73
C VAL A 633 -58.47 0.91 -12.56
N TRP A 634 -59.63 1.54 -12.35
CA TRP A 634 -60.68 1.00 -11.50
C TRP A 634 -61.20 -0.31 -12.10
N GLU A 635 -61.56 -1.26 -11.24
CA GLU A 635 -61.96 -2.60 -11.66
C GLU A 635 -63.40 -2.89 -11.25
N TRP A 636 -64.21 -3.38 -12.20
CA TRP A 636 -65.55 -3.87 -11.91
C TRP A 636 -65.55 -5.07 -10.98
N THR A 637 -66.44 -5.04 -9.98
CA THR A 637 -66.77 -6.19 -9.13
C THR A 637 -68.17 -6.70 -9.47
N CYS A 638 -68.47 -7.96 -9.13
CA CYS A 638 -69.81 -8.50 -9.32
C CYS A 638 -70.81 -8.06 -8.23
N SER A 639 -70.34 -7.36 -7.19
CA SER A 639 -71.15 -6.98 -6.03
C SER A 639 -71.98 -5.73 -6.30
N GLU A 640 -73.15 -5.69 -5.66
CA GLU A 640 -73.95 -4.48 -5.58
C GLU A 640 -73.25 -3.45 -4.70
N TYR A 641 -73.19 -2.20 -5.15
CA TYR A 641 -72.72 -1.11 -4.32
C TYR A 641 -73.80 -0.71 -3.31
N GLN A 642 -73.42 -0.70 -2.05
CA GLN A 642 -74.24 -0.21 -0.94
C GLN A 642 -73.45 0.87 -0.20
N GLU A 643 -74.11 1.97 0.13
CA GLU A 643 -73.49 3.11 0.82
C GLU A 643 -72.90 2.72 2.17
N THR A 644 -73.50 1.74 2.86
CA THR A 644 -72.94 1.13 4.06
C THR A 644 -72.78 -0.37 3.84
N TYR A 645 -71.69 -0.95 4.34
CA TYR A 645 -71.49 -2.39 4.30
C TYR A 645 -72.59 -3.13 5.04
N ASN A 646 -73.27 -4.05 4.34
CA ASN A 646 -74.44 -4.77 4.84
C ASN A 646 -74.46 -6.26 4.44
N GLY A 647 -73.35 -6.78 3.90
CA GLY A 647 -73.23 -8.14 3.41
C GLY A 647 -73.33 -8.25 1.89
N ALA A 648 -73.78 -7.22 1.16
CA ALA A 648 -73.84 -7.21 -0.31
C ALA A 648 -72.44 -7.33 -0.94
N GLU A 649 -71.41 -6.82 -0.28
CA GLU A 649 -70.01 -6.88 -0.70
C GLU A 649 -69.45 -8.30 -0.81
N ASN A 650 -70.13 -9.30 -0.22
CA ASN A 650 -69.68 -10.70 -0.18
C ASN A 650 -70.28 -11.58 -1.27
N LYS A 651 -71.18 -11.06 -2.10
CA LYS A 651 -71.90 -11.84 -3.10
C LYS A 651 -71.99 -11.12 -4.43
N CYS A 652 -72.11 -11.90 -5.51
CA CYS A 652 -72.45 -11.37 -6.82
C CYS A 652 -73.97 -11.15 -6.92
N ILE A 653 -74.38 -10.07 -7.58
CA ILE A 653 -75.79 -9.77 -7.81
C ILE A 653 -76.28 -10.39 -9.13
N SER A 654 -77.53 -10.85 -9.15
CA SER A 654 -78.21 -11.41 -10.34
C SER A 654 -79.18 -10.43 -11.04
N GLN A 655 -79.53 -9.31 -10.40
CA GLN A 655 -80.57 -8.38 -10.87
C GLN A 655 -80.02 -7.21 -11.71
N SER A 656 -80.76 -6.77 -12.72
CA SER A 656 -80.50 -5.55 -13.47
C SER A 656 -80.93 -4.29 -12.69
N GLY A 657 -80.24 -3.17 -12.91
CA GLY A 657 -80.68 -1.83 -12.46
C GLY A 657 -79.99 -1.23 -11.22
N SER A 658 -79.35 -2.01 -10.34
CA SER A 658 -78.62 -1.43 -9.20
C SER A 658 -77.17 -1.03 -9.53
N LEU A 659 -76.59 -0.20 -8.66
CA LEU A 659 -75.20 0.24 -8.80
C LEU A 659 -74.25 -0.92 -8.52
N ARG A 660 -73.12 -0.95 -9.21
CA ARG A 660 -72.06 -1.95 -9.07
C ARG A 660 -70.85 -1.32 -8.42
N ALA A 661 -70.24 -2.04 -7.50
CA ALA A 661 -69.03 -1.56 -6.84
C ALA A 661 -67.83 -1.63 -7.78
N LEU A 662 -67.05 -0.55 -7.77
CA LEU A 662 -65.74 -0.42 -8.41
C LEU A 662 -64.67 -0.36 -7.32
N ARG A 663 -63.54 -1.03 -7.58
CA ARG A 663 -62.41 -1.04 -6.65
C ARG A 663 -61.09 -0.69 -7.31
N GLY A 664 -60.12 -0.30 -6.49
CA GLY A 664 -58.77 0.05 -6.96
C GLY A 664 -58.48 1.54 -6.94
N GLY A 665 -57.98 2.00 -8.07
CA GLY A 665 -57.57 3.37 -8.34
C GLY A 665 -57.27 3.47 -9.82
N ALA A 666 -57.02 4.67 -10.33
CA ALA A 666 -56.70 4.84 -11.74
C ALA A 666 -55.42 5.68 -11.92
N TRP A 667 -54.92 5.73 -13.15
CA TRP A 667 -53.82 6.62 -13.57
C TRP A 667 -54.11 8.11 -13.33
N GLY A 668 -55.36 8.50 -13.08
CA GLY A 668 -55.77 9.84 -12.61
C GLY A 668 -56.04 9.95 -11.10
N GLY A 669 -55.72 8.90 -10.33
CA GLY A 669 -56.04 8.77 -8.91
C GLY A 669 -55.18 9.68 -8.03
N LYS A 670 -55.84 10.47 -7.18
CA LYS A 670 -55.20 11.34 -6.18
C LYS A 670 -54.76 10.54 -4.95
N PRO A 671 -53.81 11.05 -4.13
CA PRO A 671 -53.34 10.40 -2.91
C PRO A 671 -54.41 9.83 -1.98
N ARG A 672 -55.50 10.58 -1.75
CA ARG A 672 -56.62 10.12 -0.89
C ARG A 672 -57.46 8.99 -1.48
N GLY A 673 -57.53 8.85 -2.80
CA GLY A 673 -58.35 7.85 -3.48
C GLY A 673 -57.65 6.51 -3.71
N VAL A 674 -56.32 6.51 -3.78
CA VAL A 674 -55.50 5.32 -4.02
C VAL A 674 -55.23 4.60 -2.69
N ARG A 675 -56.21 3.81 -2.24
CA ARG A 675 -56.20 3.05 -0.97
C ARG A 675 -56.91 1.70 -1.12
N SER A 676 -56.52 0.71 -0.32
CA SER A 676 -57.15 -0.63 -0.36
C SER A 676 -58.65 -0.60 -0.08
N ALA A 677 -59.08 0.29 0.83
CA ALA A 677 -60.49 0.49 1.16
C ALA A 677 -61.23 1.42 0.18
N GLY A 678 -60.55 2.03 -0.79
CA GLY A 678 -61.15 2.98 -1.72
C GLY A 678 -62.28 2.33 -2.53
N ARG A 679 -63.46 2.94 -2.49
CA ARG A 679 -64.65 2.48 -3.21
C ARG A 679 -65.06 3.51 -4.26
N SER A 680 -65.64 3.00 -5.33
CA SER A 680 -66.41 3.79 -6.28
C SER A 680 -67.58 2.95 -6.78
N TRP A 681 -68.42 3.51 -7.64
CA TRP A 681 -69.62 2.84 -8.13
C TRP A 681 -70.03 3.36 -9.50
N GLY A 682 -70.80 2.56 -10.23
CA GLY A 682 -71.44 2.98 -11.47
C GLY A 682 -72.64 2.10 -11.79
N SER A 683 -73.50 2.57 -12.69
CA SER A 683 -74.52 1.70 -13.28
C SER A 683 -73.85 0.59 -14.09
N HIS A 684 -74.56 -0.51 -14.32
CA HIS A 684 -74.01 -1.64 -15.08
C HIS A 684 -73.54 -1.27 -16.51
N GLY A 685 -74.08 -0.20 -17.09
CA GLY A 685 -73.70 0.33 -18.41
C GLY A 685 -72.67 1.46 -18.39
N TYR A 686 -72.24 1.91 -17.20
CA TYR A 686 -71.19 2.92 -17.07
C TYR A 686 -69.88 2.40 -17.67
N ARG A 687 -69.14 3.26 -18.35
CA ARG A 687 -67.82 2.93 -18.92
C ARG A 687 -66.97 4.18 -19.03
N SER A 688 -65.69 4.05 -18.69
CA SER A 688 -64.75 5.16 -18.64
C SER A 688 -63.37 4.70 -19.09
N VAL A 689 -62.55 5.64 -19.58
CA VAL A 689 -61.11 5.44 -19.84
C VAL A 689 -60.27 5.11 -18.60
N THR A 690 -60.90 5.12 -17.42
CA THR A 690 -60.30 4.71 -16.14
C THR A 690 -60.91 3.45 -15.55
N VAL A 691 -61.83 2.78 -16.25
CA VAL A 691 -62.53 1.60 -15.73
C VAL A 691 -62.24 0.42 -16.65
N GLY A 692 -61.69 -0.63 -16.06
CA GLY A 692 -61.44 -1.94 -16.65
C GLY A 692 -61.99 -3.07 -15.78
N LEU A 693 -61.31 -4.20 -15.79
CA LEU A 693 -61.75 -5.39 -15.07
C LEU A 693 -60.59 -6.30 -14.70
N ARG A 694 -60.82 -7.11 -13.67
CA ARG A 694 -60.02 -8.27 -13.28
C ARG A 694 -60.96 -9.46 -13.06
N LEU A 695 -60.42 -10.66 -13.23
CA LEU A 695 -61.18 -11.88 -13.09
C LEU A 695 -60.95 -12.54 -11.73
N ALA A 696 -61.98 -13.21 -11.24
CA ALA A 696 -61.90 -14.26 -10.23
C ALA A 696 -62.29 -15.60 -10.86
N ARG A 697 -61.73 -16.68 -10.33
CA ARG A 697 -62.01 -18.06 -10.72
C ARG A 697 -62.10 -18.95 -9.48
N LEU A 698 -63.15 -19.78 -9.42
CA LEU A 698 -63.37 -20.74 -8.33
C LEU A 698 -62.59 -22.05 -8.55
#